data_AF-A0ABC9HDL1-F1
#
_entry.id   AF-A0ABC9HDL1-F1
#
_cell.length_a   1.000
_cell.length_b   1.000
_cell.length_c   1.000
_cell.angle_alpha   90.00
_cell.angle_beta   90.00
_cell.angle_gamma   90.00
#
_symmetry.space_group_name_H-M   'P 1'
#
loop_
_entity.id
_entity.type
_entity.pdbx_description
1 polymer ?
#
loop_
_entity_poly.entity_id
_entity_poly.type
_entity_poly.pdbx_seq_one_letter_code
_entity_poly.pdbx_strand_id
1 'polypeptide(L)'
;MGFNPPVPQQDSNWEIRVAVQVSLLLQILLIFVGPVRKRSSHPLPRFTVWSCYLLADWVADLALGLLLNNMGSIGGGGGGSSNSFGLKRGGGGGGATAGNNNNSSSSSSPIIFAFWTPFLLLHLGGPDTITAYSLEDNELWLRHLIGLLFELFSASVIFFCSLRGNPMIHATVLMFAVGIIKYAERTYSLYSGSVDGFRNKILDPPEPGPNYAKLMTEFDSKEKAGLDVKVAIADGEAEEARKEMEKEEITRLVLRVDKSVEARAYDFFLVFRRLFVNLILSFKERRLSQAFFLDRDDMKPSEAFEVIEVELNFIYDMVYTKAPVAHRKTGWALRAVCSGCLVAALVTFFFLDKRRHSIERVDVGITYALLLGGLALDAAALLMLLFSNRVTVYLEQESPQRLRWLGWLTRAAKKGRRQTRRWSGKTSQLNLIGYCLGKPERNSRRGRRLLMLADRLHLEDIVDDFFFISRVPLKVDQHGSFTLLDFIFNGLKGAAKKLEMKDEIMAVCNRRGDGVIGRLETQIKEALKAHYEWQMEKTLEKKEQRLVLEEQIKDALKNNNSKDRRLQAHIDLLKELLKIDKDMMEQQQQHVLEEHIKEALKKNKDGHLLDLDKIKQALKDYDKDQKFNMIKDSVSTTDFDESLLLWHVATDLCRSRKDEQRPPTATEARLRPIGETLSEYMLYLLIKQPDMLSATAGIGLLRYRDTCAEARRFFASMDTWIHTHDDAQTMLLRVNTSQKPSTVKGDRSKSVLFDAVILAKALRDLDDDELMWEVITGVWGEMLTYAAGKCRGSTHVRQLSRGGELITLVWFLMAHMGLGDMYQIQEGDAKAKLIVNDQ
;
A
#
# COMPACT_ATOMS: atom_id res chain seq x y z
N MET A 1 29.50 -42.49 -36.29
CA MET A 1 29.84 -41.14 -35.83
C MET A 1 29.28 -40.99 -34.43
N GLY A 2 30.14 -41.01 -33.42
CA GLY A 2 29.74 -40.74 -32.04
C GLY A 2 29.66 -39.24 -31.83
N PHE A 3 28.52 -38.75 -31.36
CA PHE A 3 28.43 -37.41 -30.80
C PHE A 3 29.18 -37.47 -29.46
N ASN A 4 30.44 -36.99 -29.44
CA ASN A 4 31.06 -36.66 -28.17
C ASN A 4 30.26 -35.49 -27.57
N PRO A 5 29.84 -35.57 -26.30
CA PRO A 5 29.18 -34.44 -25.65
C PRO A 5 30.12 -33.22 -25.73
N PRO A 6 29.57 -32.01 -25.96
CA PRO A 6 30.37 -30.80 -26.16
C PRO A 6 31.16 -30.35 -24.92
N VAL A 7 30.98 -31.02 -23.78
CA VAL A 7 31.62 -30.73 -22.49
C VAL A 7 32.19 -32.02 -21.88
N PRO A 8 33.44 -32.04 -21.37
CA PRO A 8 33.99 -33.18 -20.64
C PRO A 8 33.10 -33.58 -19.44
N GLN A 9 32.90 -34.88 -19.21
CA GLN A 9 31.97 -35.37 -18.18
C GLN A 9 32.36 -34.98 -16.74
N GLN A 10 33.64 -34.70 -16.50
CA GLN A 10 34.14 -34.21 -15.22
C GLN A 10 33.73 -32.75 -14.96
N ASP A 11 33.52 -31.97 -16.02
CA ASP A 11 33.01 -30.61 -15.92
C ASP A 11 31.52 -30.59 -15.57
N SER A 12 30.74 -31.49 -16.16
CA SER A 12 29.30 -31.55 -15.86
C SER A 12 28.97 -31.99 -14.42
N ASN A 13 29.82 -32.82 -13.81
CA ASN A 13 29.64 -33.25 -12.42
C ASN A 13 29.83 -32.10 -11.42
N TRP A 14 30.76 -31.17 -11.65
CA TRP A 14 30.93 -30.02 -10.76
C TRP A 14 29.78 -29.04 -10.89
N GLU A 15 29.23 -28.87 -12.09
CA GLU A 15 28.06 -28.00 -12.34
C GLU A 15 26.85 -28.46 -11.52
N ILE A 16 26.55 -29.76 -11.50
CA ILE A 16 25.46 -30.34 -10.69
C ILE A 16 25.71 -30.11 -9.20
N ARG A 17 26.92 -30.40 -8.71
CA ARG A 17 27.30 -30.23 -7.30
C ARG A 17 27.08 -28.80 -6.83
N VAL A 18 27.50 -27.82 -7.63
CA VAL A 18 27.32 -26.39 -7.34
C VAL A 18 25.84 -26.02 -7.39
N ALA A 19 25.10 -26.43 -8.42
CA ALA A 19 23.69 -26.06 -8.58
C ALA A 19 22.83 -26.56 -7.39
N VAL A 20 23.04 -27.79 -6.94
CA VAL A 20 22.32 -28.38 -5.80
C VAL A 20 22.61 -27.63 -4.48
N GLN A 21 23.87 -27.24 -4.23
CA GLN A 21 24.24 -26.48 -3.05
C GLN A 21 23.73 -25.03 -3.08
N VAL A 22 23.79 -24.38 -4.25
CA VAL A 22 23.22 -23.03 -4.44
C VAL A 22 21.71 -23.06 -4.22
N SER A 23 21.02 -24.10 -4.69
CA SER A 23 19.59 -24.30 -4.43
C SER A 23 19.29 -24.36 -2.93
N LEU A 24 20.03 -25.16 -2.15
CA LEU A 24 19.89 -25.21 -0.69
C LEU A 24 20.17 -23.85 -0.02
N LEU A 25 21.22 -23.15 -0.44
CA LEU A 25 21.58 -21.84 0.09
C LEU A 25 20.46 -20.81 -0.13
N LEU A 26 19.84 -20.80 -1.31
CA LEU A 26 18.73 -19.91 -1.62
C LEU A 26 17.51 -20.19 -0.72
N GLN A 27 17.21 -21.47 -0.43
CA GLN A 27 16.15 -21.83 0.52
C GLN A 27 16.45 -21.34 1.94
N ILE A 28 17.70 -21.49 2.40
CA ILE A 28 18.16 -20.95 3.69
C ILE A 28 18.04 -19.42 3.72
N LEU A 29 18.38 -18.72 2.64
CA LEU A 29 18.22 -17.26 2.60
C LEU A 29 16.74 -16.86 2.65
N LEU A 30 15.88 -17.53 1.87
CA LEU A 30 14.45 -17.23 1.79
C LEU A 30 13.71 -17.44 3.12
N ILE A 31 14.08 -18.44 3.92
CA ILE A 31 13.42 -18.68 5.22
C ILE A 31 13.62 -17.49 6.18
N PHE A 32 14.79 -16.83 6.15
CA PHE A 32 15.10 -15.71 7.04
C PHE A 32 14.76 -14.34 6.44
N VAL A 33 14.95 -14.17 5.14
CA VAL A 33 14.75 -12.90 4.43
C VAL A 33 13.29 -12.71 4.01
N GLY A 34 12.54 -13.79 3.78
CA GLY A 34 11.11 -13.76 3.43
C GLY A 34 10.26 -12.90 4.39
N PRO A 35 10.35 -13.08 5.73
CA PRO A 35 9.61 -12.25 6.69
C PRO A 35 9.99 -10.77 6.71
N VAL A 36 11.16 -10.37 6.17
CA VAL A 36 11.64 -8.98 6.18
C VAL A 36 10.78 -8.09 5.27
N ARG A 37 10.21 -8.63 4.19
CA ARG A 37 9.38 -7.86 3.23
C ARG A 37 8.17 -7.20 3.87
N LYS A 38 7.58 -7.85 4.88
CA LYS A 38 6.46 -7.30 5.66
C LYS A 38 6.87 -6.09 6.49
N ARG A 39 8.14 -5.99 6.88
CA ARG A 39 8.64 -5.04 7.89
C ARG A 39 9.43 -3.87 7.29
N SER A 40 9.74 -3.92 6.00
CA SER A 40 10.59 -2.94 5.36
C SER A 40 9.96 -2.50 4.05
N SER A 41 9.69 -1.20 3.94
CA SER A 41 9.34 -0.55 2.68
C SER A 41 10.58 -0.15 1.85
N HIS A 42 11.79 -0.43 2.33
CA HIS A 42 13.05 -0.11 1.64
C HIS A 42 13.28 -0.99 0.39
N PRO A 43 13.80 -0.44 -0.73
CA PRO A 43 13.99 -1.19 -1.97
C PRO A 43 15.01 -2.32 -1.84
N LEU A 44 16.11 -2.13 -1.09
CA LEU A 44 17.18 -3.14 -0.99
C LEU A 44 16.72 -4.51 -0.47
N PRO A 45 16.09 -4.65 0.73
CA PRO A 45 15.61 -5.95 1.19
C PRO A 45 14.59 -6.56 0.23
N ARG A 46 13.76 -5.74 -0.41
CA ARG A 46 12.76 -6.20 -1.38
C ARG A 46 13.41 -6.77 -2.64
N PHE A 47 14.43 -6.10 -3.18
CA PHE A 47 15.22 -6.60 -4.30
C PHE A 47 15.93 -7.92 -3.94
N THR A 48 16.50 -8.02 -2.74
CA THR A 48 17.13 -9.26 -2.26
C THR A 48 16.13 -10.42 -2.17
N VAL A 49 14.96 -10.20 -1.57
CA VAL A 49 13.88 -11.22 -1.50
C VAL A 49 13.47 -11.64 -2.91
N TRP A 50 13.21 -10.67 -3.79
CA TRP A 50 12.76 -10.91 -5.16
C TRP A 50 13.78 -11.72 -5.96
N SER A 51 15.06 -11.34 -5.89
CA SER A 51 16.14 -12.05 -6.57
C SER A 51 16.31 -13.48 -6.03
N CYS A 52 16.31 -13.67 -4.71
CA CYS A 52 16.40 -15.01 -4.13
C CYS A 52 15.20 -15.89 -4.51
N TYR A 53 13.99 -15.31 -4.55
CA TYR A 53 12.76 -16.01 -4.89
C TYR A 53 12.80 -16.52 -6.34
N LEU A 54 13.19 -15.66 -7.28
CA LEU A 54 13.31 -16.06 -8.68
C LEU A 54 14.45 -17.07 -8.92
N LEU A 55 15.61 -16.86 -8.31
CA LEU A 55 16.75 -17.75 -8.47
C LEU A 55 16.50 -19.14 -7.87
N ALA A 56 15.71 -19.23 -6.79
CA ALA A 56 15.47 -20.50 -6.11
C ALA A 56 14.84 -21.56 -7.03
N ASP A 57 13.82 -21.17 -7.81
CA ASP A 57 13.14 -22.05 -8.74
C ASP A 57 14.02 -22.33 -9.97
N TRP A 58 14.62 -21.27 -10.56
CA TRP A 58 15.47 -21.40 -11.74
C TRP A 58 16.70 -22.31 -11.54
N VAL A 59 17.37 -22.20 -10.38
CA VAL A 59 18.54 -23.03 -10.08
C VAL A 59 18.14 -24.49 -9.87
N ALA A 60 16.97 -24.76 -9.30
CA ALA A 60 16.49 -26.12 -9.10
C ALA A 60 16.11 -26.79 -10.43
N ASP A 61 15.45 -26.06 -11.34
CA ASP A 61 15.13 -26.55 -12.69
C ASP A 61 16.38 -26.79 -13.53
N LEU A 62 17.34 -25.86 -13.46
CA LEU A 62 18.64 -26.02 -14.12
C LEU A 62 19.36 -27.29 -13.62
N ALA A 63 19.39 -27.50 -12.31
CA ALA A 63 19.99 -28.70 -11.71
C ALA A 63 19.28 -29.98 -12.19
N LEU A 64 17.94 -29.97 -12.27
CA LEU A 64 17.16 -31.10 -12.78
C LEU A 64 17.49 -31.40 -14.25
N GLY A 65 17.61 -30.37 -15.09
CA GLY A 65 18.00 -30.51 -16.49
C GLY A 65 19.42 -31.07 -16.68
N LEU A 66 20.39 -30.58 -15.90
CA LEU A 66 21.77 -31.09 -15.90
C LEU A 66 21.84 -32.56 -15.48
N LEU A 67 21.04 -32.95 -14.47
CA LEU A 67 20.92 -34.35 -14.02
C LEU A 67 20.34 -35.26 -15.12
N LEU A 68 19.31 -34.78 -15.83
CA LEU A 68 18.66 -35.54 -16.89
C LEU A 68 19.59 -35.75 -18.10
N ASN A 69 20.35 -34.73 -18.48
CA ASN A 69 21.33 -34.80 -19.57
C ASN A 69 22.46 -35.82 -19.27
N ASN A 70 22.98 -35.81 -18.03
CA ASN A 70 24.03 -36.76 -17.62
C ASN A 70 23.55 -38.22 -17.56
N MET A 71 22.27 -38.44 -17.29
CA MET A 71 21.69 -39.79 -17.26
C MET A 71 21.44 -40.38 -18.66
N GLY A 72 21.15 -39.53 -19.66
CA GLY A 72 21.04 -39.95 -21.06
C GLY A 72 22.32 -40.59 -21.61
N SER A 73 23.49 -40.19 -21.09
CA SER A 73 24.79 -40.75 -21.47
C SER A 73 25.03 -42.19 -20.97
N ILE A 74 24.25 -42.68 -20.00
CA ILE A 74 24.46 -43.98 -19.33
C ILE A 74 23.62 -45.08 -20.00
N GLY A 75 22.48 -44.73 -20.61
CA GLY A 75 21.61 -45.66 -21.32
C GLY A 75 22.17 -46.19 -22.66
N GLY A 76 23.25 -45.61 -23.18
CA GLY A 76 23.86 -46.00 -24.46
C GLY A 76 24.86 -47.15 -24.41
N GLY A 77 25.18 -47.67 -23.22
CA GLY A 77 26.27 -48.62 -23.02
C GLY A 77 25.81 -49.96 -22.43
N GLY A 78 24.96 -50.72 -23.14
CA GLY A 78 24.70 -52.10 -22.73
C GLY A 78 23.47 -52.74 -23.35
N GLY A 79 23.64 -53.46 -24.46
CA GLY A 79 22.63 -54.35 -25.00
C GLY A 79 22.88 -54.72 -26.46
N GLY A 80 23.65 -55.78 -26.70
CA GLY A 80 23.75 -56.40 -28.02
C GLY A 80 22.45 -57.09 -28.44
N SER A 81 22.33 -57.25 -29.77
CA SER A 81 21.34 -58.02 -30.54
C SER A 81 20.02 -57.32 -30.88
N SER A 82 20.02 -56.60 -32.01
CA SER A 82 19.04 -56.84 -33.08
C SER A 82 19.54 -56.29 -34.42
N ASN A 83 19.49 -57.14 -35.44
CA ASN A 83 19.96 -56.98 -36.82
C ASN A 83 19.63 -55.64 -37.48
N SER A 84 20.63 -54.99 -38.10
CA SER A 84 20.42 -54.29 -39.36
C SER A 84 21.68 -54.28 -40.25
N PHE A 85 21.48 -54.83 -41.45
CA PHE A 85 21.96 -54.44 -42.76
C PHE A 85 23.40 -53.91 -42.96
N GLY A 86 24.15 -54.64 -43.78
CA GLY A 86 25.59 -54.48 -43.95
C GLY A 86 26.06 -53.33 -44.82
N LEU A 87 27.36 -53.08 -44.72
CA LEU A 87 28.27 -52.75 -45.83
C LEU A 87 29.71 -53.00 -45.37
N LYS A 88 30.32 -54.00 -45.98
CA LYS A 88 31.72 -54.41 -45.81
C LYS A 88 32.56 -53.55 -46.76
N ARG A 89 33.58 -52.85 -46.26
CA ARG A 89 34.74 -52.44 -47.07
C ARG A 89 36.00 -52.36 -46.21
N GLY A 90 37.06 -53.00 -46.70
CA GLY A 90 38.21 -53.47 -45.93
C GLY A 90 39.42 -52.54 -45.83
N GLY A 91 40.45 -53.08 -45.17
CA GLY A 91 41.84 -52.60 -45.09
C GLY A 91 42.12 -51.84 -43.79
N GLY A 92 43.07 -52.19 -42.93
CA GLY A 92 44.16 -53.16 -42.95
C GLY A 92 45.32 -52.58 -42.12
N GLY A 93 45.75 -53.30 -41.07
CA GLY A 93 47.11 -53.30 -40.50
C GLY A 93 47.68 -52.02 -39.85
N GLY A 94 47.95 -52.09 -38.55
CA GLY A 94 48.86 -51.16 -37.86
C GLY A 94 48.80 -51.32 -36.35
N GLY A 95 49.77 -52.04 -35.78
CA GLY A 95 49.76 -52.50 -34.40
C GLY A 95 50.19 -51.50 -33.33
N ALA A 96 49.99 -51.97 -32.10
CA ALA A 96 50.67 -51.61 -30.85
C ALA A 96 50.58 -50.15 -30.36
N THR A 97 49.90 -49.96 -29.23
CA THR A 97 50.58 -49.76 -27.95
C THR A 97 49.58 -49.90 -26.81
N ALA A 98 49.89 -50.82 -25.90
CA ALA A 98 49.19 -50.99 -24.64
C ALA A 98 49.44 -49.76 -23.76
N GLY A 99 48.46 -48.85 -23.70
CA GLY A 99 48.34 -47.84 -22.67
C GLY A 99 47.41 -48.36 -21.58
N ASN A 100 48.01 -48.98 -20.57
CA ASN A 100 47.35 -49.36 -19.32
C ASN A 100 46.93 -48.10 -18.56
N ASN A 101 45.72 -47.59 -18.80
CA ASN A 101 45.07 -46.61 -17.94
C ASN A 101 43.90 -47.27 -17.20
N ASN A 102 44.25 -47.93 -16.09
CA ASN A 102 43.31 -48.14 -15.00
C ASN A 102 42.92 -46.77 -14.43
N ASN A 103 41.84 -46.18 -14.95
CA ASN A 103 41.02 -45.20 -14.26
C ASN A 103 39.55 -45.45 -14.65
N SER A 104 39.05 -46.61 -14.26
CA SER A 104 37.61 -46.95 -14.26
C SER A 104 36.91 -46.33 -13.05
N SER A 105 37.02 -45.01 -12.87
CA SER A 105 36.38 -44.25 -11.78
C SER A 105 35.08 -43.56 -12.21
N SER A 106 34.35 -44.08 -13.20
CA SER A 106 33.19 -43.39 -13.80
C SER A 106 31.81 -44.00 -13.52
N SER A 107 31.69 -45.02 -12.66
CA SER A 107 30.41 -45.72 -12.44
C SER A 107 29.65 -45.36 -11.14
N SER A 108 30.19 -44.49 -10.28
CA SER A 108 29.58 -44.20 -8.95
C SER A 108 28.84 -42.85 -8.83
N SER A 109 29.25 -41.82 -9.59
CA SER A 109 28.64 -40.47 -9.58
C SER A 109 27.15 -40.42 -9.99
N PRO A 110 26.64 -41.19 -10.98
CA PRO A 110 25.24 -41.06 -11.39
C PRO A 110 24.25 -41.61 -10.37
N ILE A 111 24.67 -42.53 -9.50
CA ILE A 111 23.80 -43.14 -8.50
C ILE A 111 23.51 -42.17 -7.35
N ILE A 112 24.50 -41.39 -6.91
CA ILE A 112 24.33 -40.39 -5.85
C ILE A 112 23.55 -39.17 -6.35
N PHE A 113 23.71 -38.82 -7.63
CA PHE A 113 22.94 -37.78 -8.29
C PHE A 113 21.43 -38.09 -8.36
N ALA A 114 21.07 -39.36 -8.60
CA ALA A 114 19.67 -39.78 -8.51
C ALA A 114 19.08 -39.65 -7.10
N PHE A 115 19.91 -39.72 -6.05
CA PHE A 115 19.47 -39.44 -4.67
C PHE A 115 19.28 -37.94 -4.41
N TRP A 116 20.00 -37.05 -5.11
CA TRP A 116 19.83 -35.60 -4.99
C TRP A 116 18.57 -35.08 -5.72
N THR A 117 18.09 -35.79 -6.74
CA THR A 117 16.88 -35.40 -7.50
C THR A 117 15.65 -35.12 -6.62
N PRO A 118 15.26 -35.98 -5.66
CA PRO A 118 14.21 -35.65 -4.70
C PRO A 118 14.40 -34.38 -3.88
N PHE A 119 15.65 -33.97 -3.59
CA PHE A 119 15.91 -32.74 -2.85
C PHE A 119 15.63 -31.50 -3.69
N LEU A 120 15.82 -31.57 -5.01
CA LEU A 120 15.43 -30.50 -5.92
C LEU A 120 13.90 -30.30 -5.91
N LEU A 121 13.12 -31.39 -5.92
CA LEU A 121 11.66 -31.31 -5.73
C LEU A 121 11.28 -30.72 -4.36
N LEU A 122 12.00 -31.08 -3.31
CA LEU A 122 11.82 -30.50 -1.97
C LEU A 122 12.12 -28.99 -1.97
N HIS A 123 13.19 -28.55 -2.63
CA HIS A 123 13.56 -27.14 -2.76
C HIS A 123 12.56 -26.36 -3.61
N LEU A 124 12.05 -26.93 -4.70
CA LEU A 124 10.95 -26.34 -5.51
C LEU A 124 9.66 -26.20 -4.69
N GLY A 125 9.47 -27.03 -3.67
CA GLY A 125 8.42 -26.81 -2.67
C GLY A 125 8.55 -25.51 -1.87
N GLY A 126 9.73 -24.87 -1.82
CA GLY A 126 9.96 -23.58 -1.19
C GLY A 126 9.78 -23.55 0.35
N PRO A 127 10.21 -22.47 1.02
CA PRO A 127 10.09 -22.34 2.47
C PRO A 127 8.69 -21.90 2.89
N ASP A 128 8.32 -22.15 4.14
CA ASP A 128 6.96 -21.84 4.64
C ASP A 128 6.68 -20.33 4.75
N THR A 129 7.74 -19.51 4.82
CA THR A 129 7.67 -18.06 5.03
C THR A 129 7.29 -17.26 3.77
N ILE A 130 7.41 -17.87 2.58
CA ILE A 130 7.10 -17.24 1.31
C ILE A 130 6.61 -18.28 0.30
N THR A 131 5.35 -18.16 -0.10
CA THR A 131 4.75 -19.01 -1.17
C THR A 131 4.63 -18.25 -2.48
N ALA A 132 4.20 -16.99 -2.38
CA ALA A 132 4.04 -16.08 -3.49
C ALA A 132 4.77 -14.77 -3.17
N TYR A 133 5.42 -14.18 -4.18
CA TYR A 133 6.02 -12.86 -4.04
C TYR A 133 4.98 -11.76 -4.24
N SER A 134 4.08 -11.93 -5.21
CA SER A 134 2.96 -11.01 -5.48
C SER A 134 1.61 -11.75 -5.56
N LEU A 135 0.49 -11.01 -5.63
CA LEU A 135 -0.84 -11.65 -5.76
C LEU A 135 -0.99 -12.38 -7.09
N GLU A 136 -0.34 -11.85 -8.12
CA GLU A 136 -0.38 -12.40 -9.47
C GLU A 136 0.22 -13.81 -9.52
N ASP A 137 1.19 -14.12 -8.65
CA ASP A 137 1.73 -15.48 -8.50
C ASP A 137 0.67 -16.47 -7.97
N ASN A 138 -0.22 -16.02 -7.07
CA ASN A 138 -1.33 -16.85 -6.56
C ASN A 138 -2.36 -17.14 -7.65
N GLU A 139 -2.70 -16.13 -8.47
CA GLU A 139 -3.63 -16.32 -9.60
C GLU A 139 -3.07 -17.28 -10.66
N LEU A 140 -1.73 -17.31 -10.81
CA LEU A 140 -1.01 -18.22 -11.70
C LEU A 140 -0.72 -19.59 -11.08
N TRP A 141 -1.45 -20.02 -10.05
CA TRP A 141 -1.24 -21.32 -9.39
C TRP A 141 -1.35 -22.51 -10.37
N LEU A 142 -2.18 -22.42 -11.41
CA LEU A 142 -2.33 -23.48 -12.42
C LEU A 142 -1.02 -23.69 -13.21
N ARG A 143 -0.27 -22.61 -13.48
CA ARG A 143 1.05 -22.71 -14.12
C ARG A 143 2.03 -23.46 -13.23
N HIS A 144 2.00 -23.20 -11.93
CA HIS A 144 2.83 -23.92 -10.95
C HIS A 144 2.43 -25.39 -10.81
N LEU A 145 1.14 -25.72 -10.94
CA LEU A 145 0.67 -27.10 -11.01
C LEU A 145 1.21 -27.83 -12.25
N ILE A 146 1.16 -27.19 -13.41
CA ILE A 146 1.71 -27.76 -14.66
C ILE A 146 3.23 -27.92 -14.55
N GLY A 147 3.93 -26.94 -14.00
CA GLY A 147 5.37 -27.02 -13.69
C GLY A 147 5.71 -28.23 -12.81
N LEU A 148 4.99 -28.39 -11.70
CA LEU A 148 5.08 -29.57 -10.83
C LEU A 148 4.95 -30.88 -11.62
N LEU A 149 4.00 -30.98 -12.57
CA LEU A 149 3.81 -32.21 -13.34
C LEU A 149 5.02 -32.51 -14.25
N PHE A 150 5.58 -31.50 -14.90
CA PHE A 150 6.78 -31.66 -15.75
C PHE A 150 8.05 -31.95 -14.96
N GLU A 151 8.23 -31.28 -13.82
CA GLU A 151 9.37 -31.49 -12.92
C GLU A 151 9.26 -32.85 -12.24
N LEU A 152 8.06 -33.26 -11.82
CA LEU A 152 7.80 -34.60 -11.30
C LEU A 152 8.05 -35.67 -12.37
N PHE A 153 7.66 -35.42 -13.62
CA PHE A 153 7.95 -36.34 -14.73
C PHE A 153 9.46 -36.51 -14.93
N SER A 154 10.19 -35.39 -15.04
CA SER A 154 11.66 -35.38 -15.17
C SER A 154 12.36 -36.10 -14.01
N ALA A 155 11.93 -35.81 -12.78
CA ALA A 155 12.44 -36.46 -11.58
C ALA A 155 12.09 -37.96 -11.53
N SER A 156 10.90 -38.34 -12.00
CA SER A 156 10.46 -39.74 -12.10
C SER A 156 11.30 -40.52 -13.10
N VAL A 157 11.60 -39.95 -14.26
CA VAL A 157 12.52 -40.57 -15.24
C VAL A 157 13.86 -40.86 -14.58
N ILE A 158 14.41 -39.87 -13.86
CA ILE A 158 15.67 -40.05 -13.14
C ILE A 158 15.56 -41.16 -12.08
N PHE A 159 14.46 -41.16 -11.32
CA PHE A 159 14.19 -42.16 -10.31
C PHE A 159 14.08 -43.58 -10.89
N PHE A 160 13.29 -43.78 -11.95
CA PHE A 160 13.08 -45.09 -12.58
C PHE A 160 14.37 -45.65 -13.20
N CYS A 161 15.17 -44.79 -13.84
CA CYS A 161 16.48 -45.18 -14.36
C CYS A 161 17.44 -45.60 -13.23
N SER A 162 17.28 -45.06 -12.02
CA SER A 162 18.11 -45.38 -10.85
C SER A 162 17.72 -46.70 -10.16
N LEU A 163 16.52 -47.26 -10.43
CA LEU A 163 16.01 -48.46 -9.72
C LEU A 163 16.89 -49.70 -9.90
N ARG A 164 17.50 -49.88 -11.07
CA ARG A 164 18.41 -50.99 -11.35
C ARG A 164 19.85 -50.59 -11.00
N GLY A 165 20.21 -50.70 -9.71
CA GLY A 165 21.60 -50.55 -9.25
C GLY A 165 21.82 -49.55 -8.12
N ASN A 166 20.79 -48.84 -7.65
CA ASN A 166 20.94 -47.90 -6.53
C ASN A 166 20.88 -48.63 -5.16
N PRO A 167 21.93 -48.56 -4.33
CA PRO A 167 21.92 -49.14 -2.98
C PRO A 167 21.07 -48.33 -1.99
N MET A 168 20.71 -47.09 -2.34
CA MET A 168 19.97 -46.12 -1.52
C MET A 168 18.48 -46.03 -1.87
N ILE A 169 17.91 -46.99 -2.61
CA ILE A 169 16.52 -46.93 -3.11
C ILE A 169 15.52 -46.56 -2.01
N HIS A 170 15.63 -47.15 -0.81
CA HIS A 170 14.74 -46.85 0.31
C HIS A 170 14.80 -45.37 0.72
N ALA A 171 15.99 -44.79 0.82
CA ALA A 171 16.15 -43.38 1.16
C ALA A 171 15.67 -42.47 0.02
N THR A 172 15.95 -42.84 -1.25
CA THR A 172 15.49 -42.09 -2.42
C THR A 172 13.97 -42.07 -2.51
N VAL A 173 13.28 -43.20 -2.27
CA VAL A 173 11.81 -43.30 -2.27
C VAL A 173 11.20 -42.40 -1.19
N LEU A 174 11.73 -42.47 0.04
CA LEU A 174 11.27 -41.64 1.15
C LEU A 174 11.41 -40.15 0.80
N MET A 175 12.58 -39.75 0.29
CA MET A 175 12.82 -38.36 -0.10
C MET A 175 11.96 -37.93 -1.29
N PHE A 176 11.68 -38.82 -2.24
CA PHE A 176 10.82 -38.53 -3.38
C PHE A 176 9.38 -38.24 -2.94
N ALA A 177 8.86 -39.02 -1.98
CA ALA A 177 7.57 -38.74 -1.35
C ALA A 177 7.56 -37.38 -0.62
N VAL A 178 8.64 -37.04 0.11
CA VAL A 178 8.76 -35.72 0.76
C VAL A 178 8.75 -34.58 -0.26
N GLY A 179 9.49 -34.72 -1.37
CA GLY A 179 9.52 -33.74 -2.45
C GLY A 179 8.13 -33.48 -3.04
N ILE A 180 7.38 -34.54 -3.34
CA ILE A 180 5.99 -34.44 -3.83
C ILE A 180 5.10 -33.71 -2.83
N ILE A 181 5.15 -34.09 -1.55
CA ILE A 181 4.32 -33.48 -0.50
C ILE A 181 4.62 -31.98 -0.38
N LYS A 182 5.89 -31.60 -0.24
CA LYS A 182 6.30 -30.20 -0.04
C LYS A 182 5.93 -29.31 -1.23
N TYR A 183 6.03 -29.85 -2.45
CA TYR A 183 5.60 -29.12 -3.65
C TYR A 183 4.08 -29.00 -3.71
N ALA A 184 3.35 -30.10 -3.50
CA ALA A 184 1.88 -30.07 -3.46
C ALA A 184 1.36 -29.07 -2.40
N GLU A 185 2.02 -28.96 -1.25
CA GLU A 185 1.74 -27.94 -0.24
C GLU A 185 1.90 -26.51 -0.78
N ARG A 186 2.96 -26.22 -1.55
CA ARG A 186 3.16 -24.91 -2.20
C ARG A 186 2.03 -24.62 -3.17
N THR A 187 1.73 -25.55 -4.09
CA THR A 187 0.69 -25.38 -5.11
C THR A 187 -0.69 -25.19 -4.49
N TYR A 188 -1.04 -25.96 -3.46
CA TYR A 188 -2.30 -25.79 -2.74
C TYR A 188 -2.34 -24.47 -1.95
N SER A 189 -1.20 -24.01 -1.41
CA SER A 189 -1.13 -22.70 -0.75
C SER A 189 -1.36 -21.55 -1.73
N LEU A 190 -0.80 -21.62 -2.94
CA LEU A 190 -1.05 -20.65 -4.01
C LEU A 190 -2.53 -20.64 -4.41
N TYR A 191 -3.13 -21.82 -4.65
CA TYR A 191 -4.56 -21.95 -4.89
C TYR A 191 -5.41 -21.37 -3.75
N SER A 192 -5.05 -21.65 -2.49
CA SER A 192 -5.77 -21.12 -1.34
C SER A 192 -5.66 -19.60 -1.21
N GLY A 193 -4.59 -19.01 -1.73
CA GLY A 193 -4.32 -17.57 -1.72
C GLY A 193 -4.87 -16.84 -2.96
N SER A 194 -5.39 -17.56 -3.96
CA SER A 194 -6.06 -16.97 -5.12
C SER A 194 -7.48 -16.53 -4.78
N VAL A 195 -8.03 -15.59 -5.56
CA VAL A 195 -9.39 -15.07 -5.33
C VAL A 195 -10.43 -16.19 -5.40
N ASP A 196 -10.34 -17.09 -6.38
CA ASP A 196 -11.30 -18.19 -6.55
C ASP A 196 -11.18 -19.24 -5.44
N GLY A 197 -9.95 -19.66 -5.10
CA GLY A 197 -9.74 -20.64 -4.04
C GLY A 197 -10.11 -20.09 -2.65
N PHE A 198 -10.00 -18.77 -2.47
CA PHE A 198 -10.47 -18.08 -1.28
C PHE A 198 -12.00 -17.99 -1.23
N ARG A 199 -12.65 -17.54 -2.32
CA ARG A 199 -14.10 -17.38 -2.42
C ARG A 199 -14.82 -18.71 -2.18
N ASN A 200 -14.34 -19.80 -2.76
CA ASN A 200 -14.91 -21.14 -2.58
C ASN A 200 -14.81 -21.67 -1.14
N LYS A 201 -13.88 -21.17 -0.31
CA LYS A 201 -13.72 -21.59 1.10
C LYS A 201 -14.54 -20.77 2.08
N ILE A 202 -15.08 -19.63 1.66
CA ILE A 202 -15.75 -18.65 2.52
C ILE A 202 -17.23 -18.56 2.23
N LEU A 203 -17.64 -18.82 0.99
CA LEU A 203 -19.04 -18.92 0.65
C LEU A 203 -19.61 -20.22 1.24
N ASP A 204 -20.31 -20.09 2.36
CA ASP A 204 -21.29 -21.08 2.78
C ASP A 204 -22.39 -21.18 1.69
N PRO A 205 -23.08 -22.32 1.56
CA PRO A 205 -24.27 -22.39 0.71
C PRO A 205 -25.24 -21.26 1.09
N PRO A 206 -25.96 -20.67 0.13
CA PRO A 206 -26.84 -19.54 0.41
C PRO A 206 -27.90 -19.94 1.44
N GLU A 207 -27.76 -19.46 2.68
CA GLU A 207 -28.76 -19.63 3.73
C GLU A 207 -29.74 -18.45 3.66
N PRO A 208 -31.04 -18.68 3.41
CA PRO A 208 -32.03 -17.61 3.31
C PRO A 208 -32.35 -16.92 4.67
N GLY A 209 -31.55 -17.17 5.70
CA GLY A 209 -31.73 -16.66 7.05
C GLY A 209 -32.83 -17.40 7.83
N PRO A 210 -32.73 -17.45 9.18
CA PRO A 210 -33.67 -18.20 10.02
C PRO A 210 -35.11 -17.66 9.93
N ASN A 211 -35.29 -16.38 9.58
CA ASN A 211 -36.62 -15.78 9.44
C ASN A 211 -37.36 -16.27 8.18
N TYR A 212 -36.68 -16.39 7.03
CA TYR A 212 -37.31 -16.89 5.81
C TYR A 212 -37.68 -18.36 5.94
N ALA A 213 -36.78 -19.19 6.50
CA ALA A 213 -37.06 -20.60 6.73
C ALA A 213 -38.27 -20.79 7.66
N LYS A 214 -38.33 -20.01 8.75
CA LYS A 214 -39.48 -20.04 9.67
C LYS A 214 -40.77 -19.53 9.02
N LEU A 215 -40.69 -18.47 8.23
CA LEU A 215 -41.85 -17.93 7.52
C LEU A 215 -42.37 -18.91 6.46
N MET A 216 -41.48 -19.54 5.69
CA MET A 216 -41.89 -20.50 4.67
C MET A 216 -42.44 -21.79 5.27
N THR A 217 -41.88 -22.28 6.37
CA THR A 217 -42.49 -23.42 7.08
C THR A 217 -43.88 -23.08 7.62
N GLU A 218 -44.11 -21.85 8.10
CA GLU A 218 -45.43 -21.38 8.54
C GLU A 218 -46.39 -21.16 7.37
N PHE A 219 -45.90 -20.65 6.23
CA PHE A 219 -46.64 -20.50 4.99
C PHE A 219 -47.12 -21.84 4.47
N ASP A 220 -46.20 -22.80 4.30
CA ASP A 220 -46.48 -24.17 3.86
C ASP A 220 -47.50 -24.86 4.77
N SER A 221 -47.39 -24.65 6.09
CA SER A 221 -48.32 -25.23 7.05
C SER A 221 -49.74 -24.66 6.92
N LYS A 222 -49.87 -23.36 6.65
CA LYS A 222 -51.16 -22.68 6.54
C LYS A 222 -51.81 -22.93 5.18
N GLU A 223 -51.02 -23.00 4.11
CA GLU A 223 -51.48 -23.40 2.78
C GLU A 223 -52.00 -24.85 2.79
N LYS A 224 -51.26 -25.79 3.40
CA LYS A 224 -51.72 -27.19 3.57
C LYS A 224 -52.98 -27.32 4.41
N ALA A 225 -53.27 -26.35 5.27
CA ALA A 225 -54.51 -26.29 6.04
C ALA A 225 -55.69 -25.70 5.24
N GLY A 226 -55.48 -25.30 3.97
CA GLY A 226 -56.52 -24.76 3.09
C GLY A 226 -56.83 -23.27 3.30
N LEU A 227 -55.96 -22.53 3.98
CA LEU A 227 -56.13 -21.09 4.25
C LEU A 227 -55.59 -20.25 3.08
N ASP A 228 -56.25 -19.15 2.73
CA ASP A 228 -55.72 -18.15 1.77
C ASP A 228 -54.68 -17.26 2.47
N VAL A 229 -53.40 -17.54 2.24
CA VAL A 229 -52.28 -16.88 2.91
C VAL A 229 -51.57 -15.93 1.95
N LYS A 230 -51.41 -14.66 2.34
CA LYS A 230 -50.59 -13.67 1.62
C LYS A 230 -49.42 -13.22 2.48
N VAL A 231 -48.27 -13.01 1.84
CA VAL A 231 -47.10 -12.44 2.48
C VAL A 231 -47.20 -10.91 2.38
N ALA A 232 -47.30 -10.23 3.52
CA ALA A 232 -47.30 -8.77 3.62
C ALA A 232 -46.11 -8.29 4.45
N ILE A 233 -45.72 -7.04 4.34
CA ILE A 233 -44.57 -6.48 5.07
C ILE A 233 -45.08 -5.86 6.38
N ALA A 234 -44.50 -6.23 7.53
CA ALA A 234 -44.87 -5.70 8.84
C ALA A 234 -44.24 -4.32 9.12
N ASP A 235 -44.99 -3.48 9.84
CA ASP A 235 -44.60 -2.12 10.22
C ASP A 235 -43.51 -2.13 11.32
N GLY A 236 -42.52 -1.24 11.20
CA GLY A 236 -41.17 -1.36 11.78
C GLY A 236 -40.98 -1.28 13.31
N GLU A 237 -42.02 -1.02 14.11
CA GLU A 237 -41.88 -0.76 15.57
C GLU A 237 -41.36 -1.96 16.38
N ALA A 238 -41.80 -3.18 16.04
CA ALA A 238 -41.32 -4.40 16.71
C ALA A 238 -39.87 -4.77 16.34
N GLU A 239 -39.36 -4.19 15.26
CA GLU A 239 -38.01 -4.40 14.76
C GLU A 239 -37.01 -3.45 15.42
N GLU A 240 -37.42 -2.21 15.68
CA GLU A 240 -36.63 -1.24 16.45
C GLU A 240 -36.35 -1.75 17.87
N ALA A 241 -37.38 -2.18 18.61
CA ALA A 241 -37.21 -2.73 19.97
C ALA A 241 -36.28 -3.97 20.00
N ARG A 242 -36.31 -4.79 18.94
CA ARG A 242 -35.38 -5.94 18.81
C ARG A 242 -33.96 -5.50 18.46
N LYS A 243 -33.81 -4.51 17.56
CA LYS A 243 -32.51 -3.92 17.21
C LYS A 243 -31.85 -3.29 18.44
N GLU A 244 -32.63 -2.75 19.38
CA GLU A 244 -32.14 -2.25 20.67
C GLU A 244 -31.73 -3.38 21.63
N MET A 245 -32.57 -4.41 21.79
CA MET A 245 -32.21 -5.58 22.61
C MET A 245 -30.95 -6.30 22.10
N GLU A 246 -30.84 -6.52 20.79
CA GLU A 246 -29.67 -7.15 20.18
C GLU A 246 -28.44 -6.25 20.28
N LYS A 247 -28.61 -4.92 20.21
CA LYS A 247 -27.55 -3.94 20.47
C LYS A 247 -27.03 -4.10 21.90
N GLU A 248 -27.91 -4.13 22.91
CA GLU A 248 -27.49 -4.34 24.30
C GLU A 248 -26.80 -5.69 24.52
N GLU A 249 -27.30 -6.77 23.91
CA GLU A 249 -26.72 -8.10 24.05
C GLU A 249 -25.33 -8.20 23.41
N ILE A 250 -25.15 -7.67 22.19
CA ILE A 250 -23.86 -7.63 21.49
C ILE A 250 -22.85 -6.78 22.28
N THR A 251 -23.25 -5.59 22.74
CA THR A 251 -22.40 -4.72 23.54
C THR A 251 -21.95 -5.41 24.83
N ARG A 252 -22.86 -6.12 25.53
CA ARG A 252 -22.50 -6.91 26.71
C ARG A 252 -21.54 -8.06 26.41
N LEU A 253 -21.72 -8.76 25.29
CA LEU A 253 -20.87 -9.90 24.90
C LEU A 253 -19.45 -9.47 24.52
N VAL A 254 -19.30 -8.34 23.81
CA VAL A 254 -17.99 -7.79 23.41
C VAL A 254 -17.22 -7.23 24.63
N LEU A 255 -17.92 -6.58 25.56
CA LEU A 255 -17.32 -5.95 26.74
C LEU A 255 -16.99 -6.91 27.89
N ARG A 256 -17.71 -8.03 28.06
CA ARG A 256 -17.47 -8.95 29.19
C ARG A 256 -16.36 -9.98 28.99
N VAL A 257 -15.92 -10.24 27.77
CA VAL A 257 -14.91 -11.29 27.51
C VAL A 257 -13.52 -10.65 27.36
N ASP A 258 -12.72 -10.76 28.42
CA ASP A 258 -11.28 -10.45 28.39
C ASP A 258 -10.54 -11.44 27.48
N LYS A 259 -10.51 -11.14 26.18
CA LYS A 259 -9.68 -11.84 25.19
C LYS A 259 -8.35 -11.11 25.02
N SER A 260 -7.28 -11.84 24.73
CA SER A 260 -6.06 -11.20 24.23
C SER A 260 -6.31 -10.40 22.94
N VAL A 261 -5.43 -9.43 22.67
CA VAL A 261 -5.44 -8.64 21.43
C VAL A 261 -5.38 -9.55 20.21
N GLU A 262 -4.57 -10.61 20.25
CA GLU A 262 -4.45 -11.58 19.17
C GLU A 262 -5.74 -12.39 18.95
N ALA A 263 -6.40 -12.83 20.02
CA ALA A 263 -7.64 -13.62 19.90
C ALA A 263 -8.78 -12.76 19.34
N ARG A 264 -8.90 -11.51 19.81
CA ARG A 264 -9.89 -10.56 19.28
C ARG A 264 -9.61 -10.22 17.81
N ALA A 265 -8.36 -9.96 17.44
CA ALA A 265 -7.98 -9.72 16.05
C ALA A 265 -8.22 -10.94 15.15
N TYR A 266 -8.15 -12.17 15.69
CA TYR A 266 -8.47 -13.38 14.92
C TYR A 266 -9.97 -13.51 14.65
N ASP A 267 -10.83 -13.19 15.62
CA ASP A 267 -12.28 -13.17 15.42
C ASP A 267 -12.67 -12.16 14.34
N PHE A 268 -12.09 -10.95 14.39
CA PHE A 268 -12.30 -9.95 13.34
C PHE A 268 -11.74 -10.40 11.99
N PHE A 269 -10.54 -10.97 11.97
CA PHE A 269 -9.93 -11.52 10.75
C PHE A 269 -10.88 -12.46 10.00
N LEU A 270 -11.58 -13.35 10.72
CA LEU A 270 -12.50 -14.31 10.10
C LEU A 270 -13.66 -13.63 9.36
N VAL A 271 -14.10 -12.48 9.87
CA VAL A 271 -15.17 -11.65 9.32
C VAL A 271 -14.66 -10.76 8.18
N PHE A 272 -13.70 -9.88 8.48
CA PHE A 272 -13.26 -8.81 7.57
C PHE A 272 -12.36 -9.30 6.43
N ARG A 273 -11.84 -10.53 6.48
CA ARG A 273 -11.14 -11.13 5.32
C ARG A 273 -11.99 -11.17 4.05
N ARG A 274 -13.33 -11.15 4.18
CA ARG A 274 -14.30 -11.07 3.07
C ARG A 274 -14.15 -9.81 2.22
N LEU A 275 -13.75 -8.69 2.82
CA LEU A 275 -13.61 -7.40 2.13
C LEU A 275 -12.57 -7.44 1.01
N PHE A 276 -11.54 -8.27 1.16
CA PHE A 276 -10.43 -8.34 0.21
C PHE A 276 -10.79 -9.01 -1.12
N VAL A 277 -11.90 -9.74 -1.17
CA VAL A 277 -12.47 -10.30 -2.39
C VAL A 277 -13.80 -9.61 -2.76
N ASN A 278 -14.00 -8.40 -2.25
CA ASN A 278 -15.19 -7.57 -2.49
C ASN A 278 -16.51 -8.28 -2.11
N LEU A 279 -16.47 -9.14 -1.07
CA LEU A 279 -17.69 -9.65 -0.45
C LEU A 279 -18.20 -8.65 0.57
N ILE A 280 -19.51 -8.48 0.61
CA ILE A 280 -20.20 -7.54 1.47
C ILE A 280 -20.35 -8.16 2.87
N LEU A 281 -20.14 -7.35 3.92
CA LEU A 281 -20.32 -7.77 5.31
C LEU A 281 -21.77 -7.62 5.78
N SER A 282 -22.18 -8.50 6.70
CA SER A 282 -23.51 -8.43 7.32
C SER A 282 -23.60 -7.32 8.37
N PHE A 283 -24.81 -6.87 8.66
CA PHE A 283 -25.06 -5.83 9.68
C PHE A 283 -24.66 -6.28 11.10
N LYS A 284 -24.86 -7.55 11.44
CA LYS A 284 -24.48 -8.12 12.74
C LYS A 284 -22.96 -8.09 12.96
N GLU A 285 -22.21 -8.49 11.93
CA GLU A 285 -20.75 -8.44 11.91
C GLU A 285 -20.21 -7.00 12.04
N ARG A 286 -20.85 -6.05 11.35
CA ARG A 286 -20.57 -4.62 11.49
C ARG A 286 -20.75 -4.14 12.92
N ARG A 287 -21.91 -4.41 13.53
CA ARG A 287 -22.24 -3.96 14.90
C ARG A 287 -21.27 -4.49 15.94
N LEU A 288 -20.86 -5.76 15.81
CA LEU A 288 -19.88 -6.36 16.72
C LEU A 288 -18.56 -5.59 16.71
N SER A 289 -18.08 -5.22 15.52
CA SER A 289 -16.88 -4.39 15.38
C SER A 289 -17.09 -2.97 15.92
N GLN A 290 -18.18 -2.31 15.56
CA GLN A 290 -18.47 -0.95 16.03
C GLN A 290 -18.53 -0.85 17.55
N ALA A 291 -19.16 -1.82 18.22
CA ALA A 291 -19.21 -1.87 19.68
C ALA A 291 -17.81 -1.89 20.31
N PHE A 292 -16.84 -2.53 19.66
CA PHE A 292 -15.47 -2.57 20.14
C PHE A 292 -14.71 -1.24 19.95
N PHE A 293 -14.85 -0.60 18.78
CA PHE A 293 -14.06 0.61 18.43
C PHE A 293 -14.73 1.94 18.84
N LEU A 294 -16.06 2.01 18.92
CA LEU A 294 -16.83 3.25 19.13
C LEU A 294 -17.42 3.37 20.53
N ASP A 295 -18.05 2.31 21.03
CA ASP A 295 -18.84 2.32 22.27
C ASP A 295 -17.97 2.18 23.54
N ARG A 296 -16.71 1.76 23.37
CA ARG A 296 -15.74 1.65 24.44
C ARG A 296 -15.06 3.00 24.71
N ASP A 297 -15.33 3.58 25.88
CA ASP A 297 -14.82 4.90 26.27
C ASP A 297 -13.31 4.92 26.57
N ASP A 298 -12.74 3.79 27.02
CA ASP A 298 -11.31 3.64 27.30
C ASP A 298 -10.46 3.27 26.06
N MET A 299 -11.08 3.15 24.88
CA MET A 299 -10.37 2.77 23.65
C MET A 299 -9.38 3.86 23.20
N LYS A 300 -8.08 3.53 23.26
CA LYS A 300 -6.99 4.38 22.77
C LYS A 300 -6.70 4.11 21.30
N PRO A 301 -6.31 5.12 20.50
CA PRO A 301 -5.94 4.93 19.09
C PRO A 301 -4.85 3.89 18.91
N SER A 302 -3.84 3.86 19.79
CA SER A 302 -2.74 2.89 19.73
C SER A 302 -3.19 1.44 19.88
N GLU A 303 -4.17 1.16 20.75
CA GLU A 303 -4.75 -0.18 20.94
C GLU A 303 -5.58 -0.60 19.71
N ALA A 304 -6.38 0.33 19.18
CA ALA A 304 -7.17 0.10 17.97
C ALA A 304 -6.28 -0.25 16.76
N PHE A 305 -5.20 0.52 16.52
CA PHE A 305 -4.26 0.21 15.45
C PHE A 305 -3.45 -1.06 15.72
N GLU A 306 -3.17 -1.42 16.98
CA GLU A 306 -2.53 -2.69 17.29
C GLU A 306 -3.39 -3.89 16.87
N VAL A 307 -4.70 -3.86 17.18
CA VAL A 307 -5.66 -4.89 16.75
C VAL A 307 -5.66 -5.02 15.22
N ILE A 308 -5.79 -3.90 14.50
CA ILE A 308 -5.78 -3.86 13.03
C ILE A 308 -4.44 -4.38 12.47
N GLU A 309 -3.30 -4.01 13.06
CA GLU A 309 -1.98 -4.51 12.65
C GLU A 309 -1.85 -6.04 12.81
N VAL A 310 -2.46 -6.62 13.85
CA VAL A 310 -2.52 -8.08 14.05
C VAL A 310 -3.40 -8.73 13.00
N GLU A 311 -4.54 -8.13 12.70
CA GLU A 311 -5.50 -8.65 11.74
C GLU A 311 -4.93 -8.67 10.31
N LEU A 312 -4.32 -7.57 9.88
CA LEU A 312 -3.59 -7.50 8.61
C LEU A 312 -2.42 -8.48 8.54
N ASN A 313 -1.82 -8.85 9.68
CA ASN A 313 -0.84 -9.95 9.71
C ASN A 313 -1.47 -11.30 9.36
N PHE A 314 -2.67 -11.60 9.87
CA PHE A 314 -3.36 -12.85 9.53
C PHE A 314 -3.74 -12.90 8.04
N ILE A 315 -4.15 -11.77 7.46
CA ILE A 315 -4.43 -11.65 6.02
C ILE A 315 -3.15 -11.88 5.20
N TYR A 316 -2.05 -11.25 5.61
CA TYR A 316 -0.76 -11.48 4.97
C TYR A 316 -0.33 -12.95 5.04
N ASP A 317 -0.40 -13.57 6.22
CA ASP A 317 0.00 -14.98 6.42
C ASP A 317 -0.87 -15.89 5.56
N MET A 318 -2.17 -15.59 5.43
CA MET A 318 -3.10 -16.36 4.61
C MET A 318 -2.78 -16.29 3.10
N VAL A 319 -2.34 -15.14 2.59
CA VAL A 319 -2.20 -14.92 1.14
C VAL A 319 -0.77 -15.17 0.64
N TYR A 320 0.25 -14.88 1.45
CA TYR A 320 1.64 -14.84 1.01
C TYR A 320 2.54 -15.94 1.61
N THR A 321 2.01 -16.79 2.49
CA THR A 321 2.78 -17.84 3.20
C THR A 321 2.04 -19.19 3.18
N LYS A 322 2.70 -20.26 3.63
CA LYS A 322 2.08 -21.61 3.74
C LYS A 322 1.09 -21.76 4.90
N ALA A 323 0.76 -20.68 5.62
CA ALA A 323 -0.14 -20.71 6.77
C ALA A 323 -1.51 -21.40 6.52
N PRO A 324 -2.17 -21.29 5.34
CA PRO A 324 -3.43 -21.99 5.08
C PRO A 324 -3.35 -23.52 5.20
N VAL A 325 -2.17 -24.07 4.93
CA VAL A 325 -1.88 -25.52 4.98
C VAL A 325 -1.28 -25.89 6.33
N ALA A 326 -0.30 -25.12 6.77
CA ALA A 326 0.51 -25.43 7.95
C ALA A 326 -0.29 -25.46 9.26
N HIS A 327 -1.39 -24.70 9.36
CA HIS A 327 -2.23 -24.68 10.56
C HIS A 327 -3.38 -25.69 10.57
N ARG A 328 -3.59 -26.48 9.50
CA ARG A 328 -4.60 -27.55 9.50
C ARG A 328 -4.05 -28.80 10.20
N LYS A 329 -4.94 -29.61 10.81
CA LYS A 329 -4.58 -30.91 11.40
C LYS A 329 -3.87 -31.83 10.39
N THR A 330 -4.31 -31.81 9.13
CA THR A 330 -3.67 -32.53 8.03
C THR A 330 -2.25 -32.02 7.73
N GLY A 331 -2.02 -30.72 7.81
CA GLY A 331 -0.69 -30.11 7.62
C GLY A 331 0.31 -30.54 8.70
N TRP A 332 -0.11 -30.59 9.97
CA TRP A 332 0.72 -31.13 11.05
C TRP A 332 1.10 -32.60 10.83
N ALA A 333 0.16 -33.42 10.37
CA ALA A 333 0.40 -34.82 10.05
C ALA A 333 1.38 -34.97 8.87
N LEU A 334 1.15 -34.26 7.77
CA LEU A 334 2.04 -34.28 6.59
C LEU A 334 3.46 -33.83 6.96
N ARG A 335 3.59 -32.81 7.81
CA ARG A 335 4.89 -32.33 8.28
C ARG A 335 5.62 -33.34 9.15
N ALA A 336 4.92 -34.00 10.08
CA ALA A 336 5.50 -35.07 10.89
C ALA A 336 5.98 -36.23 10.03
N VAL A 337 5.22 -36.60 8.99
CA VAL A 337 5.62 -37.59 7.98
C VAL A 337 6.89 -37.12 7.25
N CYS A 338 6.91 -35.88 6.75
CA CYS A 338 8.07 -35.33 6.03
C CYS A 338 9.35 -35.32 6.88
N SER A 339 9.28 -34.80 8.11
CA SER A 339 10.44 -34.78 9.01
C SER A 339 10.87 -36.20 9.42
N GLY A 340 9.92 -37.12 9.63
CA GLY A 340 10.22 -38.53 9.88
C GLY A 340 10.95 -39.20 8.71
N CYS A 341 10.51 -38.95 7.47
CA CYS A 341 11.17 -39.44 6.26
C CYS A 341 12.59 -38.88 6.10
N LEU A 342 12.80 -37.59 6.39
CA LEU A 342 14.14 -36.96 6.38
C LEU A 342 15.10 -37.62 7.39
N VAL A 343 14.62 -37.87 8.62
CA VAL A 343 15.42 -38.55 9.65
C VAL A 343 15.72 -40.00 9.24
N ALA A 344 14.73 -40.72 8.71
CA ALA A 344 14.92 -42.09 8.22
C ALA A 344 15.92 -42.15 7.04
N ALA A 345 15.87 -41.18 6.13
CA ALA A 345 16.83 -41.06 5.03
C ALA A 345 18.25 -40.76 5.54
N LEU A 346 18.39 -39.86 6.54
CA LEU A 346 19.68 -39.56 7.18
C LEU A 346 20.29 -40.78 7.87
N VAL A 347 19.48 -41.53 8.64
CA VAL A 347 19.92 -42.75 9.32
C VAL A 347 20.33 -43.82 8.29
N THR A 348 19.54 -43.99 7.24
CA THR A 348 19.83 -44.95 6.16
C THR A 348 21.15 -44.58 5.47
N PHE A 349 21.37 -43.30 5.15
CA PHE A 349 22.61 -42.83 4.54
C PHE A 349 23.82 -43.02 5.45
N PHE A 350 23.69 -42.71 6.75
CA PHE A 350 24.75 -42.91 7.75
C PHE A 350 25.24 -44.36 7.83
N PHE A 351 24.30 -45.32 7.80
CA PHE A 351 24.66 -46.74 7.80
C PHE A 351 25.26 -47.24 6.47
N LEU A 352 24.96 -46.56 5.36
CA LEU A 352 25.49 -46.90 4.04
C LEU A 352 26.90 -46.33 3.82
N ASP A 353 27.14 -45.09 4.28
CA ASP A 353 28.45 -44.42 4.27
C ASP A 353 29.51 -45.29 4.98
N LYS A 354 29.19 -45.79 6.19
CA LYS A 354 30.10 -46.67 6.96
C LYS A 354 30.43 -47.98 6.25
N ARG A 355 29.53 -48.50 5.41
CA ARG A 355 29.68 -49.80 4.73
C ARG A 355 30.40 -49.71 3.38
N ARG A 356 30.43 -48.54 2.73
CA ARG A 356 30.91 -48.42 1.34
C ARG A 356 31.86 -47.23 1.16
N HIS A 357 33.16 -47.48 1.21
CA HIS A 357 34.22 -46.48 1.06
C HIS A 357 34.45 -46.01 -0.40
N SER A 358 33.57 -46.37 -1.34
CA SER A 358 33.74 -46.11 -2.78
C SER A 358 33.07 -44.81 -3.27
N ILE A 359 32.47 -44.01 -2.38
CA ILE A 359 31.83 -42.73 -2.72
C ILE A 359 32.84 -41.60 -2.51
N GLU A 360 32.89 -40.63 -3.42
CA GLU A 360 33.76 -39.46 -3.26
C GLU A 360 33.42 -38.69 -1.98
N ARG A 361 34.45 -38.30 -1.21
CA ARG A 361 34.28 -37.56 0.06
C ARG A 361 33.49 -36.26 -0.12
N VAL A 362 33.62 -35.62 -1.28
CA VAL A 362 32.88 -34.40 -1.63
C VAL A 362 31.38 -34.67 -1.74
N ASP A 363 30.98 -35.74 -2.42
CA ASP A 363 29.57 -36.11 -2.59
C ASP A 363 28.92 -36.55 -1.27
N VAL A 364 29.68 -37.22 -0.40
CA VAL A 364 29.26 -37.55 0.97
C VAL A 364 29.00 -36.27 1.77
N GLY A 365 29.91 -35.30 1.72
CA GLY A 365 29.74 -34.00 2.37
C GLY A 365 28.51 -33.23 1.88
N ILE A 366 28.30 -33.16 0.56
CA ILE A 366 27.11 -32.52 -0.06
C ILE A 366 25.84 -33.21 0.41
N THR A 367 25.82 -34.54 0.45
CA THR A 367 24.65 -35.32 0.84
C THR A 367 24.26 -35.10 2.31
N TYR A 368 25.24 -35.07 3.22
CA TYR A 368 24.99 -34.69 4.61
C TYR A 368 24.51 -33.24 4.73
N ALA A 369 25.06 -32.31 3.94
CA ALA A 369 24.62 -30.92 3.93
C ALA A 369 23.15 -30.79 3.49
N LEU A 370 22.69 -31.55 2.49
CA LEU A 370 21.29 -31.58 2.06
C LEU A 370 20.35 -32.15 3.13
N LEU A 371 20.72 -33.28 3.75
CA LEU A 371 19.90 -33.93 4.78
C LEU A 371 19.80 -33.10 6.05
N LEU A 372 20.95 -32.63 6.57
CA LEU A 372 20.98 -31.78 7.76
C LEU A 372 20.39 -30.40 7.49
N GLY A 373 20.61 -29.84 6.30
CA GLY A 373 20.02 -28.58 5.86
C GLY A 373 18.49 -28.67 5.78
N GLY A 374 17.95 -29.73 5.17
CA GLY A 374 16.51 -29.99 5.13
C GLY A 374 15.90 -30.13 6.53
N LEU A 375 16.55 -30.89 7.42
CA LEU A 375 16.11 -31.04 8.81
C LEU A 375 16.18 -29.71 9.58
N ALA A 376 17.23 -28.91 9.38
CA ALA A 376 17.37 -27.59 9.99
C ALA A 376 16.30 -26.61 9.51
N LEU A 377 15.96 -26.62 8.22
CA LEU A 377 14.88 -25.81 7.65
C LEU A 377 13.51 -26.22 8.22
N ASP A 378 13.23 -27.53 8.31
CA ASP A 378 12.00 -28.04 8.93
C ASP A 378 11.90 -27.62 10.40
N ALA A 379 13.00 -27.74 11.17
CA ALA A 379 13.09 -27.32 12.56
C ALA A 379 12.92 -25.80 12.74
N ALA A 380 13.56 -25.00 11.89
CA ALA A 380 13.43 -23.54 11.90
C ALA A 380 11.99 -23.11 11.62
N ALA A 381 11.32 -23.72 10.65
CA ALA A 381 9.93 -23.41 10.35
C ALA A 381 8.95 -23.92 11.42
N LEU A 382 9.20 -25.08 12.06
CA LEU A 382 8.45 -25.52 13.25
C LEU A 382 8.59 -24.52 14.40
N LEU A 383 9.80 -24.02 14.66
CA LEU A 383 10.06 -22.98 15.66
C LEU A 383 9.26 -21.70 15.33
N MET A 384 9.28 -21.24 14.08
CA MET A 384 8.51 -20.06 13.65
C MET A 384 6.99 -20.28 13.82
N LEU A 385 6.49 -21.48 13.53
CA LEU A 385 5.09 -21.82 13.65
C LEU A 385 4.63 -21.86 15.12
N LEU A 386 5.44 -22.45 16.02
CA LEU A 386 5.15 -22.50 17.46
C LEU A 386 5.02 -21.09 18.09
N PHE A 387 5.80 -20.12 17.61
CA PHE A 387 5.73 -18.73 18.08
C PHE A 387 4.82 -17.84 17.23
N SER A 388 4.07 -18.39 16.26
CA SER A 388 3.14 -17.63 15.43
C SER A 388 1.95 -17.08 16.23
N ASN A 389 1.39 -15.96 15.78
CA ASN A 389 0.19 -15.37 16.39
C ASN A 389 -1.01 -16.32 16.37
N ARG A 390 -1.14 -17.16 15.33
CA ARG A 390 -2.27 -18.07 15.21
C ARG A 390 -2.22 -19.22 16.22
N VAL A 391 -1.02 -19.73 16.53
CA VAL A 391 -0.85 -20.77 17.56
C VAL A 391 -1.14 -20.20 18.95
N THR A 392 -0.75 -18.94 19.21
CA THR A 392 -1.08 -18.30 20.49
C THR A 392 -2.59 -18.15 20.70
N VAL A 393 -3.35 -17.81 19.65
CA VAL A 393 -4.82 -17.76 19.71
C VAL A 393 -5.41 -19.16 19.93
N TYR A 394 -4.93 -20.16 19.18
CA TYR A 394 -5.38 -21.54 19.33
C TYR A 394 -5.19 -22.07 20.77
N LEU A 395 -4.05 -21.77 21.39
CA LEU A 395 -3.75 -22.14 22.77
C LEU A 395 -4.60 -21.38 23.80
N GLU A 396 -5.14 -20.21 23.46
CA GLU A 396 -6.03 -19.45 24.35
C GLU A 396 -7.47 -19.97 24.27
N GLN A 397 -7.96 -20.27 23.07
CA GLN A 397 -9.35 -20.63 22.82
C GLN A 397 -9.66 -22.12 23.07
N GLU A 398 -8.74 -23.03 22.73
CA GLU A 398 -9.00 -24.48 22.76
C GLU A 398 -8.11 -25.26 23.75
N SER A 399 -7.35 -24.62 24.65
CA SER A 399 -6.33 -25.37 25.41
C SER A 399 -6.90 -26.45 26.34
N PRO A 400 -6.52 -27.73 26.16
CA PRO A 400 -6.66 -28.72 27.22
C PRO A 400 -5.68 -28.37 28.35
N GLN A 401 -6.05 -28.66 29.61
CA GLN A 401 -5.27 -28.29 30.81
C GLN A 401 -3.76 -28.63 30.72
N ARG A 402 -3.39 -29.69 29.98
CA ARG A 402 -2.01 -30.17 29.79
C ARG A 402 -1.12 -29.25 28.94
N LEU A 403 -1.67 -28.37 28.10
CA LEU A 403 -0.89 -27.51 27.18
C LEU A 403 -0.77 -26.05 27.65
N ARG A 404 -1.28 -25.71 28.85
CA ARG A 404 -1.20 -24.34 29.39
C ARG A 404 0.24 -23.84 29.58
N TRP A 405 1.18 -24.73 29.92
CA TRP A 405 2.60 -24.38 30.04
C TRP A 405 3.19 -23.92 28.69
N LEU A 406 2.72 -24.48 27.57
CA LEU A 406 3.14 -24.08 26.23
C LEU A 406 2.61 -22.68 25.88
N GLY A 407 1.37 -22.39 26.28
CA GLY A 407 0.78 -21.04 26.18
C GLY A 407 1.48 -20.00 27.05
N TRP A 408 1.97 -20.39 28.24
CA TRP A 408 2.82 -19.53 29.06
C TRP A 408 4.19 -19.31 28.41
N LEU A 409 4.84 -20.37 27.92
CA LEU A 409 6.17 -20.33 27.31
C LEU A 409 6.21 -19.49 26.03
N THR A 410 5.21 -19.64 25.16
CA THR A 410 5.07 -18.82 23.95
C THR A 410 4.90 -17.33 24.27
N ARG A 411 4.12 -16.99 25.31
CA ARG A 411 3.96 -15.60 25.79
C ARG A 411 5.22 -15.05 26.43
N ALA A 412 5.88 -15.82 27.29
CA ALA A 412 7.14 -15.42 27.93
C ALA A 412 8.24 -15.18 26.88
N ALA A 413 8.36 -16.07 25.89
CA ALA A 413 9.29 -15.91 24.77
C ALA A 413 8.97 -14.69 23.91
N LYS A 414 7.69 -14.38 23.67
CA LYS A 414 7.27 -13.15 22.97
C LYS A 414 7.58 -11.90 23.78
N LYS A 415 7.43 -11.92 25.11
CA LYS A 415 7.75 -10.80 26.01
C LYS A 415 9.26 -10.49 26.03
N GLY A 416 10.10 -11.52 25.89
CA GLY A 416 11.57 -11.37 25.76
C GLY A 416 12.05 -10.95 24.38
N ARG A 417 11.24 -11.14 23.32
CA ARG A 417 11.52 -10.62 21.98
C ARG A 417 11.10 -9.16 21.93
N ARG A 418 11.96 -8.25 21.45
CA ARG A 418 11.52 -6.92 21.02
C ARG A 418 10.33 -7.13 20.07
N GLN A 419 9.14 -6.64 20.41
CA GLN A 419 7.92 -6.73 19.60
C GLN A 419 8.30 -6.43 18.15
N THR A 420 8.39 -7.48 17.33
CA THR A 420 8.88 -7.31 15.97
C THR A 420 7.83 -6.52 15.22
N ARG A 421 8.18 -5.33 14.75
CA ARG A 421 7.26 -4.45 14.02
C ARG A 421 6.51 -5.26 12.96
N ARG A 422 5.17 -5.24 13.03
CA ARG A 422 4.29 -6.06 12.18
C ARG A 422 4.17 -5.46 10.77
N TRP A 423 4.61 -4.23 10.58
CA TRP A 423 4.69 -3.53 9.31
C TRP A 423 5.84 -2.50 9.36
N SER A 424 6.08 -1.75 8.29
CA SER A 424 7.19 -0.78 8.25
C SER A 424 7.09 0.30 9.34
N GLY A 425 5.86 0.68 9.73
CA GLY A 425 5.59 1.76 10.67
C GLY A 425 6.07 3.12 10.17
N LYS A 426 6.27 3.26 8.86
CA LYS A 426 6.74 4.46 8.19
C LYS A 426 5.79 4.80 7.04
N THR A 427 5.55 6.09 6.84
CA THR A 427 4.89 6.63 5.65
C THR A 427 5.95 7.08 4.65
N SER A 428 5.63 6.99 3.36
CA SER A 428 6.47 7.49 2.28
C SER A 428 6.04 8.91 1.93
N GLN A 429 6.98 9.83 1.84
CA GLN A 429 6.76 11.24 1.56
C GLN A 429 7.48 11.62 0.28
N LEU A 430 6.81 12.44 -0.52
CA LEU A 430 7.33 13.03 -1.74
C LEU A 430 6.90 14.49 -1.81
N ASN A 431 7.83 15.38 -2.15
CA ASN A 431 7.58 16.82 -2.30
C ASN A 431 7.84 17.26 -3.75
N LEU A 432 6.86 17.90 -4.38
CA LEU A 432 6.92 18.30 -5.79
C LEU A 432 7.99 19.37 -6.04
N ILE A 433 8.03 20.43 -5.22
CA ILE A 433 8.98 21.53 -5.39
C ILE A 433 10.41 21.01 -5.17
N GLY A 434 10.62 20.21 -4.12
CA GLY A 434 11.90 19.54 -3.86
C GLY A 434 12.36 18.65 -5.03
N TYR A 435 11.44 17.92 -5.66
CA TYR A 435 11.74 17.14 -6.86
C TYR A 435 12.10 18.00 -8.08
N CYS A 436 11.47 19.16 -8.23
CA CYS A 436 11.71 20.09 -9.34
C CYS A 436 13.06 20.81 -9.23
N LEU A 437 13.52 21.12 -8.00
CA LEU A 437 14.82 21.74 -7.73
C LEU A 437 16.01 20.79 -7.99
N GLY A 438 15.77 19.49 -8.16
CA GLY A 438 16.77 18.51 -8.54
C GLY A 438 17.52 17.86 -7.37
N LYS A 439 18.40 16.92 -7.69
CA LYS A 439 19.14 16.14 -6.68
C LYS A 439 20.17 17.04 -5.99
N PRO A 440 20.30 16.99 -4.64
CA PRO A 440 21.38 17.72 -3.97
C PRO A 440 22.72 17.22 -4.50
N GLU A 441 23.55 18.12 -5.03
CA GLU A 441 24.89 17.79 -5.53
C GLU A 441 25.74 17.24 -4.38
N ARG A 442 25.80 15.90 -4.26
CA ARG A 442 26.72 15.28 -3.32
C ARG A 442 28.13 15.43 -3.88
N ASN A 443 28.99 16.16 -3.18
CA ASN A 443 30.44 16.33 -3.45
C ASN A 443 31.27 15.01 -3.47
N SER A 444 30.64 13.84 -3.52
CA SER A 444 31.29 12.53 -3.57
C SER A 444 31.43 12.03 -5.01
N ARG A 445 32.68 11.73 -5.43
CA ARG A 445 32.99 11.08 -6.71
C ARG A 445 32.20 9.77 -6.94
N ARG A 446 31.77 9.08 -5.87
CA ARG A 446 30.97 7.84 -5.98
C ARG A 446 29.51 8.11 -6.37
N GLY A 447 28.91 9.19 -5.86
CA GLY A 447 27.53 9.55 -6.20
C GLY A 447 27.38 9.94 -7.68
N ARG A 448 28.36 10.70 -8.19
CA ARG A 448 28.40 11.11 -9.61
C ARG A 448 28.56 9.92 -10.57
N ARG A 449 29.41 8.94 -10.22
CA ARG A 449 29.55 7.68 -10.99
C ARG A 449 28.28 6.84 -10.95
N LEU A 450 27.62 6.74 -9.79
CA LEU A 450 26.38 6.00 -9.66
C LEU A 450 25.27 6.59 -10.54
N LEU A 451 25.17 7.93 -10.59
CA LEU A 451 24.21 8.62 -11.46
C LEU A 451 24.47 8.35 -12.94
N MET A 452 25.72 8.51 -13.39
CA MET A 452 26.10 8.22 -14.79
C MET A 452 25.84 6.77 -15.18
N LEU A 453 26.05 5.84 -14.25
CA LEU A 453 25.84 4.42 -14.49
C LEU A 453 24.35 4.05 -14.52
N ALA A 454 23.53 4.74 -13.71
CA ALA A 454 22.09 4.57 -13.72
C ALA A 454 21.44 5.12 -15.00
N ASP A 455 21.88 6.30 -15.45
CA ASP A 455 21.45 6.90 -16.73
C ASP A 455 21.75 5.96 -17.91
N ARG A 456 22.98 5.43 -17.98
CA ARG A 456 23.38 4.45 -19.01
C ARG A 456 22.56 3.15 -19.00
N LEU A 457 21.99 2.77 -17.85
CA LEU A 457 21.18 1.56 -17.68
C LEU A 457 19.67 1.85 -17.70
N HIS A 458 19.26 3.11 -17.94
CA HIS A 458 17.87 3.56 -17.82
C HIS A 458 17.23 3.23 -16.45
N LEU A 459 18.01 3.30 -15.37
CA LEU A 459 17.56 3.07 -13.99
C LEU A 459 17.32 4.39 -13.24
N GLU A 460 17.08 5.48 -13.97
CA GLU A 460 16.89 6.83 -13.41
C GLU A 460 15.76 6.87 -12.39
N ASP A 461 14.61 6.26 -12.71
CA ASP A 461 13.44 6.20 -11.83
C ASP A 461 13.76 5.51 -10.48
N ILE A 462 14.60 4.47 -10.49
CA ILE A 462 14.96 3.73 -9.26
C ILE A 462 15.89 4.58 -8.39
N VAL A 463 16.79 5.33 -9.02
CA VAL A 463 17.71 6.22 -8.32
C VAL A 463 16.96 7.44 -7.77
N ASP A 464 16.04 8.00 -8.54
CA ASP A 464 15.16 9.10 -8.10
C ASP A 464 14.32 8.67 -6.89
N ASP A 465 13.78 7.46 -6.90
CA ASP A 465 13.03 6.90 -5.77
C ASP A 465 13.87 6.73 -4.52
N PHE A 466 15.17 6.49 -4.68
CA PHE A 466 16.08 6.41 -3.55
C PHE A 466 16.38 7.78 -2.92
N PHE A 467 16.40 8.85 -3.73
CA PHE A 467 16.76 10.20 -3.28
C PHE A 467 15.57 11.03 -2.82
N PHE A 468 14.43 10.95 -3.51
CA PHE A 468 13.29 11.83 -3.29
C PHE A 468 12.20 11.24 -2.39
N ILE A 469 12.15 9.91 -2.22
CA ILE A 469 11.16 9.28 -1.33
C ILE A 469 11.73 9.19 0.08
N SER A 470 11.28 10.10 0.93
CA SER A 470 11.58 10.08 2.37
C SER A 470 10.65 9.10 3.08
N ARG A 471 11.19 8.29 4.01
CA ARG A 471 10.38 7.36 4.82
C ARG A 471 10.35 7.80 6.27
N VAL A 472 9.26 8.44 6.67
CA VAL A 472 9.10 9.02 8.01
C VAL A 472 8.32 8.07 8.92
N PRO A 473 8.81 7.77 10.14
CA PRO A 473 8.08 6.94 11.10
C PRO A 473 6.74 7.57 11.50
N LEU A 474 5.70 6.74 11.53
CA LEU A 474 4.34 7.15 11.92
C LEU A 474 4.16 7.18 13.45
N LYS A 475 4.99 6.44 14.18
CA LYS A 475 5.07 6.48 15.65
C LYS A 475 6.35 7.24 16.01
N VAL A 476 6.22 8.53 16.32
CA VAL A 476 7.30 9.34 16.91
C VAL A 476 6.93 9.73 18.33
N ASP A 477 7.70 9.15 19.24
CA ASP A 477 8.10 9.62 20.57
C ASP A 477 7.32 9.40 21.87
N GLN A 478 8.19 9.23 22.87
CA GLN A 478 8.03 8.90 24.28
C GLN A 478 7.46 10.05 25.14
N HIS A 479 6.94 11.11 24.52
CA HIS A 479 6.55 12.37 25.19
C HIS A 479 5.07 12.78 25.02
N GLY A 480 4.18 11.88 24.60
CA GLY A 480 2.73 12.14 24.61
C GLY A 480 2.24 13.18 23.60
N SER A 481 2.98 13.39 22.50
CA SER A 481 2.55 14.21 21.36
C SER A 481 1.39 13.55 20.59
N PHE A 482 0.46 14.36 20.09
CA PHE A 482 -0.67 13.93 19.25
C PHE A 482 -0.16 13.45 17.88
N THR A 483 -0.31 12.17 17.60
CA THR A 483 0.21 11.54 16.38
C THR A 483 -0.77 11.65 15.21
N LEU A 484 -0.28 11.47 13.97
CA LEU A 484 -1.13 11.34 12.78
C LEU A 484 -2.21 10.25 12.95
N LEU A 485 -1.87 9.16 13.63
CA LEU A 485 -2.81 8.08 13.91
C LEU A 485 -3.91 8.52 14.88
N ASP A 486 -3.58 9.34 15.88
CA ASP A 486 -4.58 9.91 16.81
C ASP A 486 -5.54 10.86 16.08
N PHE A 487 -5.04 11.67 15.16
CA PHE A 487 -5.86 12.53 14.30
C PHE A 487 -6.87 11.73 13.48
N ILE A 488 -6.38 10.71 12.76
CA ILE A 488 -7.23 9.87 11.90
C ILE A 488 -8.27 9.13 12.74
N PHE A 489 -7.86 8.51 13.85
CA PHE A 489 -8.77 7.76 14.71
C PHE A 489 -9.86 8.63 15.31
N ASN A 490 -9.50 9.79 15.88
CA ASN A 490 -10.46 10.69 16.50
C ASN A 490 -11.40 11.33 15.46
N GLY A 491 -10.87 11.71 14.29
CA GLY A 491 -11.67 12.22 13.18
C GLY A 491 -12.71 11.20 12.70
N LEU A 492 -12.30 9.96 12.47
CA LEU A 492 -13.20 8.88 12.06
C LEU A 492 -14.18 8.46 13.16
N LYS A 493 -13.74 8.37 14.42
CA LYS A 493 -14.63 8.08 15.57
C LYS A 493 -15.69 9.16 15.72
N GLY A 494 -15.31 10.43 15.59
CA GLY A 494 -16.23 11.57 15.63
C GLY A 494 -17.22 11.59 14.47
N ALA A 495 -16.78 11.22 13.26
CA ALA A 495 -17.66 11.07 12.11
C ALA A 495 -18.64 9.89 12.32
N ALA A 496 -18.14 8.72 12.70
CA ALA A 496 -18.96 7.51 12.88
C ALA A 496 -20.02 7.65 13.98
N LYS A 497 -19.72 8.33 15.09
CA LYS A 497 -20.70 8.55 16.17
C LYS A 497 -21.86 9.46 15.78
N LYS A 498 -21.70 10.30 14.76
CA LYS A 498 -22.73 11.26 14.31
C LYS A 498 -23.69 10.68 13.28
N LEU A 499 -23.44 9.47 12.78
CA LEU A 499 -24.09 8.92 11.60
C LEU A 499 -24.84 7.63 11.95
N GLU A 500 -26.16 7.65 11.82
CA GLU A 500 -27.02 6.49 12.08
C GLU A 500 -27.49 5.82 10.78
N MET A 501 -27.68 6.61 9.70
CA MET A 501 -28.21 6.14 8.41
C MET A 501 -27.14 5.88 7.34
N LYS A 502 -27.40 4.92 6.43
CA LYS A 502 -26.48 4.57 5.31
C LYS A 502 -26.13 5.75 4.42
N ASP A 503 -27.13 6.49 3.98
CA ASP A 503 -26.96 7.52 2.96
C ASP A 503 -26.12 8.67 3.50
N GLU A 504 -26.25 8.96 4.80
CA GLU A 504 -25.39 9.90 5.52
C GLU A 504 -23.95 9.38 5.59
N ILE A 505 -23.75 8.09 5.88
CA ILE A 505 -22.41 7.47 5.89
C ILE A 505 -21.75 7.55 4.51
N MET A 506 -22.50 7.23 3.46
CA MET A 506 -22.01 7.28 2.08
C MET A 506 -21.72 8.70 1.64
N ALA A 507 -22.57 9.66 1.99
CA ALA A 507 -22.33 11.08 1.73
C ALA A 507 -21.02 11.53 2.39
N VAL A 508 -20.79 11.17 3.65
CA VAL A 508 -19.55 11.51 4.38
C VAL A 508 -18.31 10.85 3.76
N CYS A 509 -18.39 9.58 3.39
CA CYS A 509 -17.25 8.88 2.77
C CYS A 509 -16.94 9.36 1.35
N ASN A 510 -17.88 10.02 0.68
CA ASN A 510 -17.69 10.61 -0.65
C ASN A 510 -17.15 12.05 -0.61
N ARG A 511 -17.05 12.67 0.58
CA ARG A 511 -16.48 14.01 0.73
C ARG A 511 -14.98 14.00 0.49
N ARG A 512 -14.47 15.07 -0.11
CA ARG A 512 -13.04 15.24 -0.43
C ARG A 512 -12.42 16.41 0.34
N GLY A 513 -13.14 17.01 1.29
CA GLY A 513 -12.76 18.23 2.01
C GLY A 513 -13.88 19.29 2.02
N ASP A 514 -14.89 19.14 1.16
CA ASP A 514 -16.11 19.96 1.15
C ASP A 514 -16.87 19.91 2.48
N GLY A 515 -16.76 18.79 3.21
CA GLY A 515 -17.33 18.65 4.55
C GLY A 515 -16.65 19.55 5.57
N VAL A 516 -15.32 19.68 5.50
CA VAL A 516 -14.54 20.56 6.40
C VAL A 516 -14.82 22.01 6.04
N ILE A 517 -14.74 22.36 4.76
CA ILE A 517 -14.96 23.72 4.27
C ILE A 517 -16.38 24.19 4.60
N GLY A 518 -17.39 23.32 4.47
CA GLY A 518 -18.77 23.64 4.87
C GLY A 518 -18.94 23.81 6.38
N ARG A 519 -18.25 23.01 7.22
CA ARG A 519 -18.31 23.16 8.69
C ARG A 519 -17.67 24.46 9.17
N LEU A 520 -16.60 24.89 8.51
CA LEU A 520 -15.84 26.11 8.84
C LEU A 520 -16.25 27.31 7.98
N GLU A 521 -17.33 27.21 7.20
CA GLU A 521 -17.74 28.23 6.22
C GLU A 521 -17.82 29.62 6.84
N THR A 522 -18.51 29.75 7.98
CA THR A 522 -18.68 31.03 8.67
C THR A 522 -17.35 31.63 9.10
N GLN A 523 -16.47 30.83 9.71
CA GLN A 523 -15.16 31.27 10.20
C GLN A 523 -14.24 31.69 9.05
N ILE A 524 -14.18 30.89 7.98
CA ILE A 524 -13.41 31.19 6.76
C ILE A 524 -13.90 32.51 6.15
N LYS A 525 -15.22 32.66 6.03
CA LYS A 525 -15.86 33.87 5.50
C LYS A 525 -15.57 35.10 6.36
N GLU A 526 -15.52 34.98 7.67
CA GLU A 526 -15.19 36.08 8.58
C GLU A 526 -13.70 36.45 8.50
N ALA A 527 -12.82 35.46 8.46
CA ALA A 527 -11.38 35.65 8.31
C ALA A 527 -11.01 36.37 7.00
N LEU A 528 -11.57 35.91 5.86
CA LEU A 528 -11.37 36.56 4.56
C LEU A 528 -11.89 38.01 4.54
N LYS A 529 -13.01 38.27 5.25
CA LYS A 529 -13.55 39.62 5.39
C LYS A 529 -12.57 40.52 6.14
N ALA A 530 -12.06 40.06 7.28
CA ALA A 530 -11.12 40.82 8.11
C ALA A 530 -9.84 41.16 7.33
N HIS A 531 -9.30 40.23 6.56
CA HIS A 531 -8.12 40.46 5.74
C HIS A 531 -8.36 41.51 4.64
N TYR A 532 -9.51 41.45 3.96
CA TYR A 532 -9.86 42.45 2.96
C TYR A 532 -9.99 43.85 3.58
N GLU A 533 -10.60 43.95 4.76
CA GLU A 533 -10.74 45.22 5.49
C GLU A 533 -9.36 45.80 5.85
N TRP A 534 -8.46 44.95 6.36
CA TRP A 534 -7.08 45.32 6.64
C TRP A 534 -6.31 45.78 5.39
N GLN A 535 -6.44 45.08 4.26
CA GLN A 535 -5.80 45.49 3.01
C GLN A 535 -6.31 46.84 2.52
N MET A 536 -7.63 47.06 2.60
CA MET A 536 -8.25 48.31 2.20
C MET A 536 -7.80 49.47 3.09
N GLU A 537 -7.74 49.28 4.40
CA GLU A 537 -7.25 50.26 5.37
C GLU A 537 -5.79 50.65 5.09
N LYS A 538 -4.89 49.67 4.92
CA LYS A 538 -3.49 49.95 4.52
C LYS A 538 -3.37 50.70 3.19
N THR A 539 -4.26 50.41 2.24
CA THR A 539 -4.27 51.09 0.94
C THR A 539 -4.75 52.53 1.08
N LEU A 540 -5.74 52.77 1.94
CA LEU A 540 -6.24 54.11 2.27
C LEU A 540 -5.20 54.91 3.07
N GLU A 541 -4.55 54.33 4.06
CA GLU A 541 -3.45 54.96 4.81
C GLU A 541 -2.31 55.40 3.88
N LYS A 542 -1.90 54.54 2.94
CA LYS A 542 -0.89 54.89 1.92
C LYS A 542 -1.36 56.04 1.02
N LYS A 543 -2.67 56.12 0.72
CA LYS A 543 -3.25 57.22 -0.07
C LYS A 543 -3.30 58.53 0.73
N GLU A 544 -3.72 58.49 1.99
CA GLU A 544 -3.72 59.67 2.87
C GLU A 544 -2.30 60.20 3.10
N GLN A 545 -1.33 59.32 3.35
CA GLN A 545 0.08 59.69 3.46
C GLN A 545 0.62 60.34 2.17
N ARG A 546 0.18 59.88 1.00
CA ARG A 546 0.52 60.49 -0.30
C ARG A 546 -0.12 61.87 -0.47
N LEU A 547 -1.39 62.04 -0.10
CA LEU A 547 -2.09 63.33 -0.18
C LEU A 547 -1.45 64.39 0.73
N VAL A 548 -1.07 64.00 1.95
CA VAL A 548 -0.33 64.88 2.88
C VAL A 548 1.03 65.27 2.32
N LEU A 549 1.76 64.33 1.71
CA LEU A 549 3.04 64.60 1.04
C LEU A 549 2.86 65.54 -0.17
N GLU A 550 1.80 65.35 -0.96
CA GLU A 550 1.45 66.23 -2.09
C GLU A 550 1.15 67.67 -1.63
N GLU A 551 0.47 67.82 -0.50
CA GLU A 551 0.15 69.13 0.09
C GLU A 551 1.40 69.82 0.63
N GLN A 552 2.28 69.09 1.33
CA GLN A 552 3.58 69.59 1.78
C GLN A 552 4.49 70.01 0.64
N ILE A 553 4.47 69.28 -0.49
CA ILE A 553 5.22 69.64 -1.70
C ILE A 553 4.63 70.91 -2.33
N LYS A 554 3.29 71.05 -2.40
CA LYS A 554 2.64 72.27 -2.90
C LYS A 554 3.00 73.51 -2.07
N ASP A 555 3.07 73.38 -0.75
CA ASP A 555 3.45 74.48 0.14
C ASP A 555 4.94 74.86 0.01
N ALA A 556 5.83 73.86 -0.13
CA ALA A 556 7.24 74.11 -0.41
C ALA A 556 7.46 74.81 -1.77
N LEU A 557 6.62 74.51 -2.77
CA LEU A 557 6.61 75.15 -4.08
C LEU A 557 6.10 76.59 -4.03
N LYS A 558 5.18 76.92 -3.12
CA LYS A 558 4.63 78.28 -2.94
C LYS A 558 5.67 79.29 -2.44
N ASN A 559 6.70 78.81 -1.75
CA ASN A 559 7.76 79.65 -1.16
C ASN A 559 8.97 79.88 -2.06
N ASN A 560 9.06 79.24 -3.24
CA ASN A 560 10.23 79.38 -4.13
C ASN A 560 9.87 80.09 -5.44
N ASN A 561 10.05 81.41 -5.43
CA ASN A 561 9.96 82.29 -6.60
C ASN A 561 11.14 82.06 -7.57
N SER A 562 11.14 80.96 -8.32
CA SER A 562 11.86 80.91 -9.62
C SER A 562 11.34 79.83 -10.58
N LYS A 563 10.36 80.25 -11.40
CA LYS A 563 10.20 79.98 -12.84
C LYS A 563 10.17 78.52 -13.35
N ASP A 564 8.95 77.99 -13.43
CA ASP A 564 8.21 77.58 -14.65
C ASP A 564 8.75 76.58 -15.68
N ARG A 565 9.97 76.03 -15.55
CA ARG A 565 10.38 74.88 -16.42
C ARG A 565 10.64 73.59 -15.66
N ARG A 566 11.14 73.66 -14.42
CA ARG A 566 11.29 72.49 -13.55
C ARG A 566 9.98 72.04 -12.93
N LEU A 567 9.06 72.98 -12.69
CA LEU A 567 7.73 72.70 -12.17
C LEU A 567 6.87 71.91 -13.17
N GLN A 568 6.92 72.28 -14.45
CA GLN A 568 6.21 71.54 -15.50
C GLN A 568 6.80 70.14 -15.73
N ALA A 569 8.13 70.00 -15.70
CA ALA A 569 8.78 68.68 -15.78
C ALA A 569 8.47 67.77 -14.58
N HIS A 570 8.34 68.34 -13.36
CA HIS A 570 7.91 67.58 -12.18
C HIS A 570 6.42 67.27 -12.18
N ILE A 571 5.57 68.15 -12.71
CA ILE A 571 4.13 67.90 -12.89
C ILE A 571 3.92 66.83 -13.96
N ASP A 572 4.71 66.81 -15.02
CA ASP A 572 4.64 65.77 -16.05
C ASP A 572 5.17 64.44 -15.51
N LEU A 573 6.26 64.44 -14.73
CA LEU A 573 6.75 63.25 -14.02
C LEU A 573 5.77 62.75 -12.93
N LEU A 574 5.05 63.67 -12.25
CA LEU A 574 3.98 63.35 -11.31
C LEU A 574 2.74 62.80 -12.01
N LYS A 575 2.36 63.35 -13.17
CA LYS A 575 1.28 62.82 -14.01
C LYS A 575 1.66 61.46 -14.59
N GLU A 576 2.92 61.24 -14.93
CA GLU A 576 3.45 59.97 -15.39
C GLU A 576 3.49 58.95 -14.24
N LEU A 577 3.84 59.35 -13.01
CA LEU A 577 3.78 58.52 -11.80
C LEU A 577 2.34 58.25 -11.30
N LEU A 578 1.42 59.21 -11.43
CA LEU A 578 -0.02 59.02 -11.19
C LEU A 578 -0.68 58.15 -12.28
N LYS A 579 -0.14 58.19 -13.50
CA LYS A 579 -0.52 57.30 -14.59
C LYS A 579 0.03 55.89 -14.36
N ILE A 580 1.26 55.78 -13.82
CA ILE A 580 1.85 54.53 -13.31
C ILE A 580 1.02 53.98 -12.12
N ASP A 581 0.48 54.82 -11.23
CA ASP A 581 -0.43 54.40 -10.14
C ASP A 581 -1.82 53.99 -10.67
N LYS A 582 -2.28 54.61 -11.77
CA LYS A 582 -3.45 54.18 -12.55
C LYS A 582 -3.22 52.87 -13.30
N ASP A 583 -1.97 52.55 -13.63
CA ASP A 583 -1.56 51.25 -14.18
C ASP A 583 -1.29 50.22 -13.07
N MET A 584 -1.00 50.68 -11.83
CA MET A 584 -0.77 49.85 -10.63
C MET A 584 -2.06 49.45 -9.90
N MET A 585 -3.13 50.25 -10.01
CA MET A 585 -4.51 49.80 -9.82
C MET A 585 -4.89 49.02 -11.08
N GLU A 586 -4.94 47.69 -10.99
CA GLU A 586 -5.13 46.82 -12.13
C GLU A 586 -6.28 47.28 -13.03
N GLN A 587 -6.04 47.45 -14.33
CA GLN A 587 -7.07 47.78 -15.32
C GLN A 587 -8.27 46.81 -15.28
N GLN A 588 -8.06 45.60 -14.74
CA GLN A 588 -9.07 44.57 -14.58
C GLN A 588 -9.87 44.70 -13.27
N GLN A 589 -9.25 45.11 -12.15
CA GLN A 589 -10.00 45.49 -10.94
C GLN A 589 -10.87 46.71 -11.20
N GLN A 590 -10.44 47.66 -12.05
CA GLN A 590 -11.27 48.78 -12.47
C GLN A 590 -12.50 48.34 -13.30
N HIS A 591 -12.33 47.44 -14.28
CA HIS A 591 -13.44 46.95 -15.13
C HIS A 591 -14.41 46.04 -14.37
N VAL A 592 -13.90 45.18 -13.48
CA VAL A 592 -14.70 44.33 -12.57
C VAL A 592 -15.42 45.21 -11.55
N LEU A 593 -14.75 46.20 -10.96
CA LEU A 593 -15.34 47.20 -10.08
C LEU A 593 -16.43 48.01 -10.81
N GLU A 594 -16.21 48.43 -12.06
CA GLU A 594 -17.17 49.19 -12.86
C GLU A 594 -18.40 48.37 -13.28
N GLU A 595 -18.25 47.12 -13.71
CA GLU A 595 -19.38 46.24 -14.01
C GLU A 595 -20.20 45.90 -12.75
N HIS A 596 -19.54 45.64 -11.62
CA HIS A 596 -20.24 45.37 -10.35
C HIS A 596 -20.90 46.61 -9.75
N ILE A 597 -20.31 47.80 -9.92
CA ILE A 597 -20.97 49.08 -9.61
C ILE A 597 -22.22 49.25 -10.49
N LYS A 598 -22.18 48.90 -11.79
CA LYS A 598 -23.35 48.94 -12.68
C LYS A 598 -24.44 47.94 -12.28
N GLU A 599 -24.08 46.74 -11.80
CA GLU A 599 -25.06 45.77 -11.29
C GLU A 599 -25.68 46.19 -9.95
N ALA A 600 -24.89 46.74 -9.03
CA ALA A 600 -25.37 47.30 -7.77
C ALA A 600 -26.30 48.51 -8.02
N LEU A 601 -25.97 49.35 -9.01
CA LEU A 601 -26.84 50.43 -9.52
C LEU A 601 -28.15 49.88 -10.12
N LYS A 602 -28.10 48.78 -10.88
CA LYS A 602 -29.29 48.13 -11.48
C LYS A 602 -30.26 47.54 -10.45
N LYS A 603 -29.75 47.04 -9.31
CA LYS A 603 -30.58 46.50 -8.23
C LYS A 603 -31.25 47.60 -7.37
N ASN A 604 -30.79 48.85 -7.45
CA ASN A 604 -31.35 49.97 -6.73
C ASN A 604 -32.52 50.62 -7.50
N LYS A 605 -33.74 50.08 -7.34
CA LYS A 605 -34.94 50.54 -8.08
C LYS A 605 -35.50 51.90 -7.62
N ASP A 606 -35.00 52.47 -6.52
CA ASP A 606 -35.70 53.55 -5.81
C ASP A 606 -35.03 54.94 -5.90
N GLY A 607 -34.02 55.12 -6.75
CA GLY A 607 -33.50 56.46 -7.09
C GLY A 607 -32.90 57.29 -5.94
N HIS A 608 -32.68 56.70 -4.76
CA HIS A 608 -31.92 57.33 -3.69
C HIS A 608 -30.41 57.22 -3.95
N LEU A 609 -29.69 58.32 -3.63
CA LEU A 609 -28.22 58.42 -3.66
C LEU A 609 -27.61 57.15 -3.04
N LEU A 610 -26.92 56.35 -3.87
CA LEU A 610 -26.25 55.16 -3.39
C LEU A 610 -25.19 55.55 -2.37
N ASP A 611 -25.44 55.14 -1.15
CA ASP A 611 -24.49 55.23 -0.05
C ASP A 611 -23.20 54.53 -0.46
N LEU A 612 -22.11 55.29 -0.53
CA LEU A 612 -20.78 54.81 -0.93
C LEU A 612 -20.34 53.63 -0.05
N ASP A 613 -20.82 53.60 1.20
CA ASP A 613 -20.53 52.53 2.15
C ASP A 613 -21.31 51.24 1.82
N LYS A 614 -22.51 51.33 1.23
CA LYS A 614 -23.23 50.15 0.70
C LYS A 614 -22.54 49.54 -0.52
N ILE A 615 -21.96 50.36 -1.40
CA ILE A 615 -21.19 49.87 -2.56
C ILE A 615 -19.88 49.22 -2.10
N LYS A 616 -19.14 49.86 -1.18
CA LYS A 616 -17.96 49.24 -0.55
C LYS A 616 -18.30 47.92 0.12
N GLN A 617 -19.43 47.84 0.81
CA GLN A 617 -19.89 46.61 1.46
C GLN A 617 -20.23 45.51 0.43
N ALA A 618 -20.90 45.83 -0.68
CA ALA A 618 -21.19 44.86 -1.73
C ALA A 618 -19.93 44.32 -2.43
N LEU A 619 -18.91 45.16 -2.64
CA LEU A 619 -17.62 44.75 -3.20
C LEU A 619 -16.81 43.87 -2.25
N LYS A 620 -16.85 44.18 -0.94
CA LYS A 620 -16.29 43.33 0.11
C LYS A 620 -16.91 41.94 0.10
N ASP A 621 -18.24 41.88 0.05
CA ASP A 621 -18.98 40.62 0.09
C ASP A 621 -18.73 39.79 -1.18
N TYR A 622 -18.58 40.44 -2.34
CA TYR A 622 -18.27 39.78 -3.60
C TYR A 622 -16.86 39.13 -3.65
N ASP A 623 -15.79 39.86 -3.29
CA ASP A 623 -14.41 39.32 -3.33
C ASP A 623 -14.22 38.18 -2.32
N LYS A 624 -14.82 38.33 -1.13
CA LYS A 624 -14.89 37.28 -0.10
C LYS A 624 -15.57 36.03 -0.62
N ASP A 625 -16.77 36.16 -1.20
CA ASP A 625 -17.51 35.01 -1.71
C ASP A 625 -16.78 34.37 -2.90
N GLN A 626 -16.08 35.15 -3.72
CA GLN A 626 -15.23 34.63 -4.79
C GLN A 626 -14.07 33.77 -4.25
N LYS A 627 -13.31 34.25 -3.27
CA LYS A 627 -12.20 33.49 -2.66
C LYS A 627 -12.71 32.24 -1.93
N PHE A 628 -13.83 32.35 -1.20
CA PHE A 628 -14.45 31.21 -0.54
C PHE A 628 -14.90 30.14 -1.55
N ASN A 629 -15.61 30.56 -2.62
CA ASN A 629 -16.06 29.65 -3.67
C ASN A 629 -14.87 28.99 -4.37
N MET A 630 -13.77 29.72 -4.59
CA MET A 630 -12.54 29.15 -5.14
C MET A 630 -11.94 28.07 -4.24
N ILE A 631 -11.87 28.29 -2.91
CA ILE A 631 -11.40 27.27 -1.96
C ILE A 631 -12.32 26.04 -2.01
N LYS A 632 -13.64 26.25 -2.04
CA LYS A 632 -14.62 25.15 -2.13
C LYS A 632 -14.52 24.37 -3.44
N ASP A 633 -14.47 25.07 -4.57
CA ASP A 633 -14.41 24.49 -5.91
C ASP A 633 -13.16 23.67 -6.14
N SER A 634 -12.05 24.03 -5.48
CA SER A 634 -10.77 23.29 -5.53
C SER A 634 -10.84 21.85 -4.97
N VAL A 635 -11.97 21.48 -4.36
CA VAL A 635 -12.20 20.15 -3.76
C VAL A 635 -13.45 19.47 -4.34
N SER A 636 -14.53 20.22 -4.56
CA SER A 636 -15.82 19.67 -5.01
C SER A 636 -15.94 19.55 -6.52
N THR A 637 -15.34 20.48 -7.26
CA THR A 637 -15.66 20.72 -8.68
C THR A 637 -14.54 20.21 -9.58
N THR A 638 -13.31 20.18 -9.07
CA THR A 638 -12.12 19.64 -9.72
C THR A 638 -12.05 18.12 -9.67
N ASP A 639 -11.37 17.53 -10.66
CA ASP A 639 -11.03 16.10 -10.62
C ASP A 639 -10.18 15.80 -9.38
N PHE A 640 -10.26 14.56 -8.88
CA PHE A 640 -9.60 14.20 -7.61
C PHE A 640 -8.08 14.34 -7.68
N ASP A 641 -7.44 13.94 -8.77
CA ASP A 641 -6.00 14.09 -8.99
C ASP A 641 -5.54 15.52 -9.14
N GLU A 642 -6.36 16.34 -9.81
CA GLU A 642 -6.14 17.77 -9.92
C GLU A 642 -6.17 18.43 -8.54
N SER A 643 -7.18 18.07 -7.74
CA SER A 643 -7.32 18.52 -6.34
C SER A 643 -6.12 18.11 -5.49
N LEU A 644 -5.65 16.86 -5.62
CA LEU A 644 -4.46 16.38 -4.89
C LEU A 644 -3.20 17.19 -5.22
N LEU A 645 -2.97 17.49 -6.50
CA LEU A 645 -1.80 18.28 -6.93
C LEU A 645 -1.92 19.76 -6.50
N LEU A 646 -3.11 20.35 -6.66
CA LEU A 646 -3.41 21.72 -6.23
C LEU A 646 -3.13 21.91 -4.75
N TRP A 647 -3.75 21.07 -3.91
CA TRP A 647 -3.60 21.15 -2.47
C TRP A 647 -2.19 20.79 -2.01
N HIS A 648 -1.48 19.89 -2.70
CA HIS A 648 -0.09 19.56 -2.35
C HIS A 648 0.82 20.78 -2.47
N VAL A 649 0.81 21.43 -3.64
CA VAL A 649 1.61 22.63 -3.87
C VAL A 649 1.14 23.78 -2.97
N ALA A 650 -0.17 23.96 -2.79
CA ALA A 650 -0.69 25.01 -1.91
C ALA A 650 -0.28 24.81 -0.45
N THR A 651 -0.33 23.58 0.07
CA THR A 651 0.11 23.23 1.42
C THR A 651 1.61 23.53 1.61
N ASP A 652 2.43 23.18 0.63
CA ASP A 652 3.87 23.44 0.66
C ASP A 652 4.15 24.96 0.71
N LEU A 653 3.44 25.76 -0.09
CA LEU A 653 3.57 27.23 -0.10
C LEU A 653 3.03 27.93 1.17
N CYS A 654 2.12 27.30 1.91
CA CYS A 654 1.61 27.84 3.19
C CYS A 654 2.61 27.65 4.34
N ARG A 655 3.64 26.81 4.16
CA ARG A 655 4.67 26.51 5.18
C ARG A 655 5.54 27.72 5.53
N SER A 656 5.94 28.52 4.54
CA SER A 656 6.97 29.57 4.68
C SER A 656 6.41 30.94 5.08
N ARG A 657 5.45 30.99 6.02
CA ARG A 657 5.01 32.26 6.62
C ARG A 657 6.13 32.81 7.52
N LYS A 658 6.98 33.67 6.93
CA LYS A 658 8.10 34.38 7.57
C LYS A 658 7.64 35.52 8.50
N ASP A 659 6.84 35.23 9.52
CA ASP A 659 6.87 36.04 10.73
C ASP A 659 7.75 35.31 11.74
N GLU A 660 9.07 35.37 11.52
CA GLU A 660 10.14 34.70 12.28
C GLU A 660 10.21 35.09 13.78
N GLN A 661 9.20 35.74 14.34
CA GLN A 661 9.18 36.26 15.72
C GLN A 661 8.01 35.77 16.57
N ARG A 662 6.97 35.12 16.01
CA ARG A 662 5.85 34.60 16.81
C ARG A 662 6.06 33.11 17.13
N PRO A 663 6.01 32.70 18.42
CA PRO A 663 5.99 31.27 18.74
C PRO A 663 4.71 30.63 18.18
N PRO A 664 4.80 29.43 17.56
CA PRO A 664 3.64 28.76 17.00
C PRO A 664 2.63 28.48 18.11
N THR A 665 1.34 28.59 17.78
CA THR A 665 0.31 28.25 18.77
C THR A 665 0.30 26.74 19.03
N ALA A 666 -0.28 26.33 20.16
CA ALA A 666 -0.34 24.90 20.52
C ALA A 666 -1.13 24.08 19.47
N THR A 667 -2.15 24.67 18.86
CA THR A 667 -2.96 24.05 17.81
C THR A 667 -2.17 23.92 16.51
N GLU A 668 -1.51 25.00 16.10
CA GLU A 668 -0.66 25.03 14.90
C GLU A 668 0.48 24.01 14.97
N ALA A 669 1.20 23.97 16.11
CA ALA A 669 2.29 23.03 16.34
C ALA A 669 1.84 21.55 16.26
N ARG A 670 0.54 21.29 16.50
CA ARG A 670 -0.06 19.95 16.39
C ARG A 670 -0.51 19.63 14.96
N LEU A 671 -1.17 20.57 14.28
CA LEU A 671 -1.80 20.32 12.98
C LEU A 671 -0.81 20.42 11.81
N ARG A 672 0.13 21.37 11.84
CA ARG A 672 1.09 21.59 10.75
C ARG A 672 1.83 20.30 10.32
N PRO A 673 2.48 19.54 11.23
CA PRO A 673 3.19 18.32 10.83
C PRO A 673 2.27 17.24 10.24
N ILE A 674 1.01 17.19 10.67
CA ILE A 674 -0.01 16.26 10.16
C ILE A 674 -0.36 16.63 8.72
N GLY A 675 -0.63 17.91 8.46
CA GLY A 675 -0.99 18.42 7.13
C GLY A 675 0.12 18.21 6.12
N GLU A 676 1.37 18.52 6.51
CA GLU A 676 2.56 18.26 5.70
C GLU A 676 2.70 16.77 5.39
N THR A 677 2.60 15.91 6.41
CA THR A 677 2.75 14.46 6.24
C THR A 677 1.69 13.87 5.33
N LEU A 678 0.43 14.31 5.45
CA LEU A 678 -0.66 13.86 4.61
C LEU A 678 -0.50 14.36 3.17
N SER A 679 -0.16 15.63 2.98
CA SER A 679 0.09 16.22 1.66
C SER A 679 1.17 15.44 0.88
N GLU A 680 2.32 15.20 1.50
CA GLU A 680 3.43 14.49 0.87
C GLU A 680 3.14 13.00 0.67
N TYR A 681 2.38 12.37 1.58
CA TYR A 681 1.95 10.99 1.44
C TYR A 681 0.96 10.80 0.29
N MET A 682 -0.03 11.69 0.17
CA MET A 682 -1.02 11.62 -0.89
C MET A 682 -0.39 11.89 -2.27
N LEU A 683 0.59 12.79 -2.36
CA LEU A 683 1.39 12.95 -3.58
C LEU A 683 2.18 11.67 -3.92
N TYR A 684 2.82 11.04 -2.92
CA TYR A 684 3.50 9.76 -3.12
C TYR A 684 2.54 8.69 -3.66
N LEU A 685 1.33 8.58 -3.11
CA LEU A 685 0.32 7.63 -3.60
C LEU A 685 -0.05 7.93 -5.06
N LEU A 686 -0.24 9.20 -5.43
CA LEU A 686 -0.57 9.61 -6.79
C LEU A 686 0.46 9.16 -7.82
N ILE A 687 1.74 9.19 -7.46
CA ILE A 687 2.84 8.93 -8.40
C ILE A 687 3.31 7.48 -8.36
N LYS A 688 3.41 6.89 -7.16
CA LYS A 688 4.05 5.58 -6.95
C LYS A 688 3.07 4.45 -6.72
N GLN A 689 1.85 4.73 -6.27
CA GLN A 689 0.80 3.73 -6.10
C GLN A 689 -0.55 4.22 -6.70
N PRO A 690 -0.60 4.60 -7.99
CA PRO A 690 -1.80 5.16 -8.59
C PRO A 690 -3.00 4.19 -8.56
N ASP A 691 -2.75 2.88 -8.59
CA ASP A 691 -3.77 1.83 -8.41
C ASP A 691 -4.52 1.95 -7.07
N MET A 692 -3.87 2.50 -6.03
CA MET A 692 -4.50 2.70 -4.73
C MET A 692 -5.51 3.85 -4.76
N LEU A 693 -5.46 4.73 -5.77
CA LEU A 693 -6.33 5.89 -5.89
C LEU A 693 -7.50 5.67 -6.85
N SER A 694 -7.65 4.45 -7.43
CA SER A 694 -8.74 3.85 -8.25
C SER A 694 -9.45 4.67 -9.34
N ALA A 695 -9.44 6.00 -9.31
CA ALA A 695 -10.21 6.92 -10.14
C ALA A 695 -9.34 7.77 -11.08
N THR A 696 -8.02 7.81 -10.89
CA THR A 696 -7.18 8.87 -11.48
C THR A 696 -5.82 8.41 -12.04
N ALA A 697 -5.56 7.11 -12.07
CA ALA A 697 -4.21 6.54 -12.27
C ALA A 697 -3.45 7.03 -13.53
N GLY A 698 -4.16 7.33 -14.63
CA GLY A 698 -3.53 7.78 -15.88
C GLY A 698 -3.40 9.30 -16.02
N ILE A 699 -4.47 10.04 -15.70
CA ILE A 699 -4.54 11.50 -15.96
C ILE A 699 -3.72 12.27 -14.91
N GLY A 700 -3.67 11.79 -13.67
CA GLY A 700 -2.94 12.44 -12.59
C GLY A 700 -1.43 12.45 -12.81
N LEU A 701 -0.88 11.37 -13.37
CA LEU A 701 0.55 11.31 -13.70
C LEU A 701 0.92 12.28 -14.83
N LEU A 702 0.04 12.45 -15.82
CA LEU A 702 0.24 13.42 -16.90
C LEU A 702 0.21 14.85 -16.34
N ARG A 703 -0.80 15.19 -15.52
CA ARG A 703 -0.88 16.49 -14.83
C ARG A 703 0.35 16.76 -13.96
N TYR A 704 0.82 15.76 -13.23
CA TYR A 704 2.04 15.86 -12.42
C TYR A 704 3.27 16.18 -13.27
N ARG A 705 3.46 15.48 -14.40
CA ARG A 705 4.58 15.71 -15.32
C ARG A 705 4.53 17.11 -15.94
N ASP A 706 3.36 17.54 -16.39
CA ASP A 706 3.15 18.91 -16.88
C ASP A 706 3.48 19.93 -15.80
N THR A 707 3.08 19.68 -14.54
CA THR A 707 3.28 20.60 -13.42
C THR A 707 4.75 20.70 -13.05
N CYS A 708 5.46 19.57 -13.05
CA CYS A 708 6.90 19.54 -12.89
C CYS A 708 7.62 20.26 -14.03
N ALA A 709 7.17 20.07 -15.27
CA ALA A 709 7.78 20.72 -16.43
C ALA A 709 7.59 22.25 -16.37
N GLU A 710 6.42 22.73 -15.97
CA GLU A 710 6.16 24.16 -15.76
C GLU A 710 6.97 24.73 -14.61
N ALA A 711 7.04 24.02 -13.47
CA ALA A 711 7.85 24.44 -12.32
C ALA A 711 9.34 24.50 -12.68
N ARG A 712 9.88 23.50 -13.37
CA ARG A 712 11.27 23.50 -13.83
C ARG A 712 11.55 24.64 -14.81
N ARG A 713 10.63 24.93 -15.75
CA ARG A 713 10.78 26.07 -16.68
C ARG A 713 10.78 27.40 -15.94
N PHE A 714 9.89 27.54 -14.95
CA PHE A 714 9.84 28.71 -14.09
C PHE A 714 11.16 28.87 -13.34
N PHE A 715 11.60 27.85 -12.59
CA PHE A 715 12.86 27.93 -11.84
C PHE A 715 14.08 28.17 -12.74
N ALA A 716 14.16 27.51 -13.91
CA ALA A 716 15.24 27.71 -14.87
C ALA A 716 15.33 29.17 -15.37
N SER A 717 14.18 29.85 -15.53
CA SER A 717 14.17 31.27 -15.90
C SER A 717 14.62 32.21 -14.76
N MET A 718 14.77 31.68 -13.54
CA MET A 718 15.18 32.42 -12.33
C MET A 718 16.43 31.83 -11.64
N ASP A 719 17.18 30.93 -12.30
CA ASP A 719 18.31 30.15 -11.74
C ASP A 719 19.39 30.98 -11.02
N THR A 720 19.48 32.29 -11.29
CA THR A 720 20.43 33.20 -10.64
C THR A 720 20.10 33.52 -9.17
N TRP A 721 18.90 33.18 -8.69
CA TRP A 721 18.39 33.58 -7.35
C TRP A 721 17.98 32.40 -6.44
N ILE A 722 18.03 31.16 -6.93
CA ILE A 722 17.46 30.01 -6.20
C ILE A 722 18.59 29.13 -5.68
N HIS A 723 18.77 29.11 -4.35
CA HIS A 723 19.70 28.20 -3.69
C HIS A 723 19.00 27.24 -2.71
N THR A 724 17.79 27.56 -2.28
CA THR A 724 17.05 26.77 -1.29
C THR A 724 15.58 26.57 -1.66
N HIS A 725 14.94 25.59 -1.02
CA HIS A 725 13.51 25.31 -1.18
C HIS A 725 12.64 26.51 -0.73
N ASP A 726 13.02 27.19 0.36
CA ASP A 726 12.34 28.39 0.86
C ASP A 726 12.37 29.56 -0.15
N ASP A 727 13.47 29.72 -0.88
CA ASP A 727 13.58 30.74 -1.93
C ASP A 727 12.60 30.45 -3.07
N ALA A 728 12.50 29.18 -3.48
CA ALA A 728 11.57 28.76 -4.53
C ALA A 728 10.11 29.03 -4.15
N GLN A 729 9.73 28.75 -2.89
CA GLN A 729 8.41 29.06 -2.36
C GLN A 729 8.13 30.57 -2.36
N THR A 730 9.10 31.36 -1.88
CA THR A 730 9.00 32.82 -1.84
C THR A 730 8.81 33.40 -3.25
N MET A 731 9.53 32.88 -4.24
CA MET A 731 9.41 33.32 -5.64
C MET A 731 8.04 32.99 -6.23
N LEU A 732 7.54 31.77 -6.02
CA LEU A 732 6.21 31.38 -6.50
C LEU A 732 5.10 32.28 -5.94
N LEU A 733 5.19 32.63 -4.65
CA LEU A 733 4.21 33.52 -4.01
C LEU A 733 4.25 34.96 -4.52
N ARG A 734 5.40 35.42 -5.04
CA ARG A 734 5.56 36.76 -5.61
C ARG A 734 5.01 36.90 -7.03
N VAL A 735 4.73 35.80 -7.71
CA VAL A 735 4.19 35.82 -9.08
C VAL A 735 2.85 36.55 -9.10
N ASN A 736 2.65 37.42 -10.09
CA ASN A 736 1.35 38.04 -10.30
C ASN A 736 0.37 36.98 -10.86
N THR A 737 -0.74 36.77 -10.15
CA THR A 737 -1.73 35.72 -10.46
C THR A 737 -3.10 36.29 -10.84
N SER A 738 -3.16 37.54 -11.30
CA SER A 738 -4.42 38.24 -11.61
C SER A 738 -5.11 37.75 -12.89
N GLN A 739 -4.39 37.06 -13.77
CA GLN A 739 -4.99 36.32 -14.89
C GLN A 739 -5.11 34.84 -14.57
N LYS A 740 -6.25 34.24 -14.93
CA LYS A 740 -6.47 32.81 -14.74
C LYS A 740 -5.39 32.04 -15.53
N PRO A 741 -4.66 31.10 -14.91
CA PRO A 741 -3.57 30.39 -15.57
C PRO A 741 -3.97 29.73 -16.90
N SER A 742 -5.23 29.27 -17.00
CA SER A 742 -5.79 28.71 -18.23
C SER A 742 -5.81 29.68 -19.42
N THR A 743 -5.96 30.99 -19.19
CA THR A 743 -5.99 31.99 -20.28
C THR A 743 -4.60 32.32 -20.81
N VAL A 744 -3.56 32.18 -19.99
CA VAL A 744 -2.16 32.46 -20.37
C VAL A 744 -1.51 31.26 -21.06
N LYS A 745 -1.89 30.05 -20.63
CA LYS A 745 -1.25 28.79 -21.02
C LYS A 745 -1.91 28.11 -22.23
N GLY A 746 -3.21 28.36 -22.44
CA GLY A 746 -4.04 27.68 -23.43
C GLY A 746 -4.24 26.19 -23.12
N ASP A 747 -5.06 25.51 -23.93
CA ASP A 747 -5.48 24.10 -23.70
C ASP A 747 -4.36 23.05 -23.86
N ARG A 748 -3.12 23.47 -24.14
CA ARG A 748 -2.00 22.57 -24.45
C ARG A 748 -1.32 21.96 -23.23
N SER A 749 -1.50 22.51 -22.04
CA SER A 749 -0.92 21.95 -20.81
C SER A 749 -1.92 21.96 -19.67
N LYS A 750 -1.99 20.84 -18.95
CA LYS A 750 -2.92 20.64 -17.83
C LYS A 750 -2.27 20.88 -16.46
N SER A 751 -1.11 21.54 -16.42
CA SER A 751 -0.47 21.82 -15.15
C SER A 751 -1.30 22.74 -14.25
N VAL A 752 -1.18 22.52 -12.94
CA VAL A 752 -1.93 23.22 -11.90
C VAL A 752 -1.05 24.18 -11.09
N LEU A 753 0.19 24.42 -11.50
CA LEU A 753 1.19 25.14 -10.69
C LEU A 753 0.68 26.51 -10.20
N PHE A 754 0.23 27.35 -11.12
CA PHE A 754 -0.22 28.71 -10.77
C PHE A 754 -1.62 28.73 -10.17
N ASP A 755 -2.48 27.76 -10.50
CA ASP A 755 -3.78 27.59 -9.82
C ASP A 755 -3.56 27.25 -8.34
N ALA A 756 -2.56 26.42 -8.03
CA ALA A 756 -2.15 26.11 -6.67
C ALA A 756 -1.54 27.32 -5.94
N VAL A 757 -0.81 28.19 -6.63
CA VAL A 757 -0.31 29.46 -6.06
C VAL A 757 -1.49 30.37 -5.68
N ILE A 758 -2.52 30.45 -6.51
CA ILE A 758 -3.73 31.23 -6.20
C ILE A 758 -4.43 30.66 -4.96
N LEU A 759 -4.60 29.32 -4.90
CA LEU A 759 -5.16 28.66 -3.72
C LEU A 759 -4.34 28.92 -2.45
N ALA A 760 -3.01 28.85 -2.54
CA ALA A 760 -2.11 29.16 -1.42
C ALA A 760 -2.28 30.59 -0.92
N LYS A 761 -2.41 31.57 -1.83
CA LYS A 761 -2.66 32.97 -1.45
C LYS A 761 -3.99 33.12 -0.71
N ALA A 762 -5.07 32.53 -1.22
CA ALA A 762 -6.38 32.59 -0.56
C ALA A 762 -6.40 31.92 0.83
N LEU A 763 -5.66 30.82 1.02
CA LEU A 763 -5.50 30.18 2.33
C LEU A 763 -4.70 31.06 3.30
N ARG A 764 -3.66 31.75 2.80
CA ARG A 764 -2.84 32.67 3.60
C ARG A 764 -3.58 33.96 3.96
N ASP A 765 -4.53 34.39 3.13
CA ASP A 765 -5.42 35.53 3.37
C ASP A 765 -6.40 35.29 4.52
N LEU A 766 -6.47 34.08 5.11
CA LEU A 766 -7.23 33.86 6.34
C LEU A 766 -6.65 34.62 7.54
N ASP A 767 -5.36 34.98 7.50
CA ASP A 767 -4.64 35.70 8.56
C ASP A 767 -4.73 35.08 9.98
N ASP A 768 -5.24 33.85 10.06
CA ASP A 768 -5.32 33.00 11.26
C ASP A 768 -4.66 31.65 10.94
N ASP A 769 -3.48 31.43 11.50
CA ASP A 769 -2.71 30.20 11.30
C ASP A 769 -3.42 28.96 11.87
N GLU A 770 -4.22 29.10 12.94
CA GLU A 770 -4.98 27.98 13.49
C GLU A 770 -6.07 27.53 12.52
N LEU A 771 -6.89 28.48 12.06
CA LEU A 771 -7.94 28.22 11.09
C LEU A 771 -7.38 27.67 9.77
N MET A 772 -6.29 28.25 9.27
CA MET A 772 -5.63 27.80 8.04
C MET A 772 -5.19 26.34 8.14
N TRP A 773 -4.46 25.97 9.21
CA TRP A 773 -4.01 24.59 9.39
C TRP A 773 -5.16 23.63 9.74
N GLU A 774 -6.23 24.08 10.39
CA GLU A 774 -7.44 23.29 10.60
C GLU A 774 -8.13 22.94 9.26
N VAL A 775 -8.27 23.92 8.36
CA VAL A 775 -8.80 23.70 7.00
C VAL A 775 -7.90 22.75 6.23
N ILE A 776 -6.58 23.01 6.16
CA ILE A 776 -5.62 22.19 5.40
C ILE A 776 -5.62 20.74 5.89
N THR A 777 -5.46 20.53 7.20
CA THR A 777 -5.42 19.18 7.78
C THR A 777 -6.75 18.44 7.65
N GLY A 778 -7.87 19.15 7.85
CA GLY A 778 -9.20 18.59 7.69
C GLY A 778 -9.46 18.13 6.26
N VAL A 779 -9.14 18.96 5.27
CA VAL A 779 -9.30 18.63 3.84
C VAL A 779 -8.46 17.42 3.48
N TRP A 780 -7.18 17.38 3.87
CA TRP A 780 -6.34 16.20 3.66
C TRP A 780 -6.86 14.94 4.35
N GLY A 781 -7.45 15.07 5.54
CA GLY A 781 -8.13 13.99 6.25
C GLY A 781 -9.29 13.42 5.44
N GLU A 782 -10.19 14.27 4.94
CA GLU A 782 -11.32 13.84 4.10
C GLU A 782 -10.81 13.23 2.77
N MET A 783 -9.83 13.83 2.09
CA MET A 783 -9.22 13.25 0.87
C MET A 783 -8.60 11.86 1.10
N LEU A 784 -7.94 11.64 2.25
CA LEU A 784 -7.38 10.34 2.61
C LEU A 784 -8.50 9.29 2.81
N THR A 785 -9.58 9.66 3.51
CA THR A 785 -10.71 8.76 3.73
C THR A 785 -11.46 8.44 2.44
N TYR A 786 -11.60 9.43 1.56
CA TYR A 786 -12.16 9.25 0.22
C TYR A 786 -11.33 8.26 -0.59
N ALA A 787 -10.02 8.47 -0.67
CA ALA A 787 -9.09 7.58 -1.37
C ALA A 787 -9.14 6.16 -0.80
N ALA A 788 -9.13 6.02 0.53
CA ALA A 788 -9.22 4.74 1.20
C ALA A 788 -10.52 4.00 0.86
N GLY A 789 -11.67 4.67 0.92
CA GLY A 789 -12.97 4.08 0.60
C GLY A 789 -13.17 3.71 -0.87
N LYS A 790 -12.52 4.41 -1.80
CA LYS A 790 -12.60 4.12 -3.25
C LYS A 790 -11.58 3.11 -3.75
N CYS A 791 -10.62 2.73 -2.93
CA CYS A 791 -9.64 1.72 -3.28
C CYS A 791 -10.25 0.30 -3.21
N ARG A 792 -9.90 -0.57 -4.17
CA ARG A 792 -10.33 -1.97 -4.16
C ARG A 792 -9.63 -2.75 -3.05
N GLY A 793 -10.37 -3.62 -2.37
CA GLY A 793 -9.81 -4.50 -1.33
C GLY A 793 -8.61 -5.32 -1.81
N SER A 794 -8.65 -5.85 -3.04
CA SER A 794 -7.52 -6.60 -3.61
C SER A 794 -6.24 -5.76 -3.74
N THR A 795 -6.35 -4.47 -4.04
CA THR A 795 -5.20 -3.55 -4.10
C THR A 795 -4.62 -3.30 -2.71
N HIS A 796 -5.45 -3.21 -1.67
CA HIS A 796 -4.99 -3.16 -0.28
C HIS A 796 -4.20 -4.40 0.14
N VAL A 797 -4.65 -5.62 -0.22
CA VAL A 797 -3.87 -6.85 0.05
C VAL A 797 -2.50 -6.79 -0.62
N ARG A 798 -2.43 -6.30 -1.86
CA ARG A 798 -1.19 -6.23 -2.64
C ARG A 798 -0.09 -5.45 -1.91
N GLN A 799 -0.45 -4.42 -1.14
CA GLN A 799 0.51 -3.60 -0.41
C GLN A 799 1.03 -4.25 0.89
N LEU A 800 0.36 -5.28 1.41
CA LEU A 800 0.79 -5.96 2.64
C LEU A 800 2.16 -6.63 2.49
N SER A 801 2.51 -7.12 1.29
CA SER A 801 3.84 -7.70 1.02
C SER A 801 4.94 -6.67 0.79
N ARG A 802 4.58 -5.38 0.65
CA ARG A 802 5.48 -4.26 0.35
C ARG A 802 5.81 -3.39 1.57
N GLY A 803 5.50 -3.88 2.78
CA GLY A 803 5.74 -3.17 4.03
C GLY A 803 4.51 -2.51 4.65
N GLY A 804 3.34 -2.65 4.01
CA GLY A 804 2.08 -2.02 4.40
C GLY A 804 2.06 -0.52 4.10
N GLU A 805 0.88 0.00 3.81
CA GLU A 805 0.63 1.42 3.49
C GLU A 805 -0.40 2.01 4.47
N LEU A 806 -0.22 3.27 4.88
CA LEU A 806 -1.11 3.96 5.84
C LEU A 806 -2.57 3.92 5.39
N ILE A 807 -2.84 4.16 4.10
CA ILE A 807 -4.19 4.13 3.53
C ILE A 807 -4.92 2.79 3.77
N THR A 808 -4.18 1.68 3.87
CA THR A 808 -4.78 0.37 4.18
C THR A 808 -5.25 0.28 5.63
N LEU A 809 -4.52 0.91 6.57
CA LEU A 809 -4.96 1.02 7.96
C LEU A 809 -6.19 1.92 8.08
N VAL A 810 -6.23 3.03 7.33
CA VAL A 810 -7.37 3.94 7.31
C VAL A 810 -8.61 3.25 6.75
N TRP A 811 -8.50 2.59 5.60
CA TRP A 811 -9.60 1.83 5.00
C TRP A 811 -10.15 0.77 5.95
N PHE A 812 -9.26 0.03 6.61
CA PHE A 812 -9.66 -1.04 7.51
C PHE A 812 -10.28 -0.51 8.81
N LEU A 813 -9.78 0.62 9.34
CA LEU A 813 -10.38 1.32 10.47
C LEU A 813 -11.78 1.87 10.12
N MET A 814 -11.93 2.45 8.92
CA MET A 814 -13.22 2.88 8.39
C MET A 814 -14.19 1.69 8.34
N ALA A 815 -13.74 0.55 7.80
CA ALA A 815 -14.53 -0.67 7.81
C ALA A 815 -14.96 -1.00 9.24
N HIS A 816 -14.04 -1.13 10.21
CA HIS A 816 -14.39 -1.46 11.59
C HIS A 816 -15.37 -0.49 12.27
N MET A 817 -15.29 0.81 11.94
CA MET A 817 -16.20 1.84 12.44
C MET A 817 -17.52 1.90 11.68
N GLY A 818 -17.70 1.08 10.65
CA GLY A 818 -18.90 1.02 9.83
C GLY A 818 -19.02 2.16 8.82
N LEU A 819 -17.91 2.76 8.41
CA LEU A 819 -17.83 3.83 7.42
C LEU A 819 -17.47 3.22 6.05
N GLY A 820 -18.38 3.34 5.08
CA GLY A 820 -18.19 2.90 3.69
C GLY A 820 -19.32 2.02 3.14
N ASP A 821 -19.19 1.61 1.88
CA ASP A 821 -20.16 0.78 1.12
C ASP A 821 -19.98 -0.74 1.32
N MET A 822 -19.03 -1.12 2.16
CA MET A 822 -18.63 -2.50 2.47
C MET A 822 -19.72 -3.34 3.18
N TYR A 823 -20.90 -2.77 3.42
CA TYR A 823 -21.96 -3.32 4.25
C TYR A 823 -23.27 -3.46 3.49
N GLN A 824 -23.92 -4.61 3.67
CA GLN A 824 -25.26 -4.82 3.15
C GLN A 824 -26.21 -4.09 4.08
N ILE A 825 -26.94 -3.14 3.52
CA ILE A 825 -27.97 -2.43 4.24
C ILE A 825 -29.25 -3.12 3.84
N GLN A 826 -29.88 -3.79 4.79
CA GLN A 826 -31.25 -4.24 4.63
C GLN A 826 -32.14 -2.99 4.64
N GLU A 827 -32.28 -2.32 3.49
CA GLU A 827 -33.51 -1.57 3.18
C GLU A 827 -34.72 -2.53 3.01
N GLY A 828 -34.47 -3.85 3.09
CA GLY A 828 -35.45 -4.90 2.83
C GLY A 828 -35.75 -5.83 4.01
N ASP A 829 -35.39 -5.50 5.26
CA ASP A 829 -35.99 -6.20 6.43
C ASP A 829 -37.39 -5.66 6.72
N ALA A 830 -38.12 -5.36 5.66
CA ALA A 830 -39.56 -5.47 5.62
C ALA A 830 -39.94 -6.89 6.05
N LYS A 831 -40.19 -7.10 7.35
CA LYS A 831 -40.50 -8.43 7.87
C LYS A 831 -41.79 -8.93 7.25
N ALA A 832 -41.67 -9.89 6.36
CA ALA A 832 -42.79 -10.64 5.84
C ALA A 832 -43.62 -11.18 7.03
N LYS A 833 -44.91 -10.86 7.06
CA LYS A 833 -45.94 -11.40 7.94
C LYS A 833 -46.96 -12.07 7.05
N LEU A 834 -47.40 -13.25 7.49
CA LEU A 834 -48.48 -13.96 6.83
C LEU A 834 -49.81 -13.35 7.26
N ILE A 835 -50.52 -12.74 6.31
CA ILE A 835 -51.91 -12.34 6.46
C ILE A 835 -52.75 -13.51 5.95
N VAL A 836 -53.58 -14.07 6.81
CA VAL A 836 -54.61 -15.02 6.42
C VAL A 836 -55.85 -14.21 6.12
N ASN A 837 -56.39 -14.32 4.91
CA ASN A 837 -57.66 -13.68 4.58
C ASN A 837 -58.79 -14.60 5.04
N ASP A 838 -59.70 -14.09 5.87
CA ASP A 838 -60.95 -14.79 6.16
C ASP A 838 -61.84 -14.74 4.90
N GLN A 839 -62.34 -15.90 4.45
CA GLN A 839 -63.25 -16.02 3.30
C GLN A 839 -64.68 -15.58 3.63
#